data_AF-A0A7J5ESY0-F1
#
_entry.id   AF-A0A7J5ESY0-F1
#
_cell.length_a   1.000
_cell.length_b   1.000
_cell.length_c   1.000
_cell.angle_alpha   90.00
_cell.angle_beta   90.00
_cell.angle_gamma   90.00
#
_symmetry.space_group_name_H-M   'P 1'
#
loop_
_entity.id
_entity.type
_entity.pdbx_description
1 polymer ?
#
loop_
_entity_poly.entity_id
_entity_poly.type
_entity_poly.pdbx_seq_one_letter_code
_entity_poly.pdbx_strand_id
1 'polypeptide(L)'
;MGSLIIAGREVQDLGPSFKNWTETGWDATIEGCVQTTRCGPGQGAYADDAKNKGLRRYAFRPALRRVKDPKHPPLEAVQKSIRKFVLHHDGLDSSRLCWEVLHNERGLSCHFLIDNDGTIFQTLDLAYMGFHAAKYNIDSIGVEFCNRGDYRKDPDFYKKRGLARTTKLCKINDHTIEAWDFTSPQYAAMIELASVLVRHLPELPLEYPTEPGSSKPYWGTLGPIDALGDSFSAMDFRGYIAHYHLTRRKWDPGPFDFKQFVDKLRGQRCFPLWMPGQVKAGERPLVPSDPSPDVTARKIMDEAARYTQHNEMEAGGGYFPVGPWGGTRLWHGGIHLPADKDSPVHAPFAGRVVAARMGSASVIGSTNFVLLRHDINVGKPLRFFSLYMHLADEAGGDAAPKWLASATKRELDGDRGVWGYDHPVEAGEVIGHVGVVGPDDLSAPQIHFEIFSRDELFRGDPDWVMVDGAAGYRFCEVPEVNVVIDKDKDGRLSREELLEFYANGGVNDDLRRLVTYHVSEWTDEPNWAEALAKSLGDFRKRSKGKHAAIDADDEDYDIGALAEDQLEPFIWWTEPVATALGLPKDGTVYHYHPMRFLEKINLRLLDRGGQVIDASQAKEVDTTKITDDSDADGMFEEAKEFVPDDLHLTIDDLEKGWEGDRPAPAGGGGGKAP
;
A
#
# COMPACT_ATOMS: atom_id res chain seq x y z
N MET A 1 -15.47 25.77 11.70
CA MET A 1 -15.28 24.65 10.75
C MET A 1 -13.79 24.41 10.80
N GLY A 2 -13.35 23.25 11.28
CA GLY A 2 -11.94 22.97 11.44
C GLY A 2 -11.38 22.29 10.22
N SER A 3 -10.64 23.05 9.42
CA SER A 3 -9.92 22.52 8.27
C SER A 3 -8.55 21.98 8.68
N LEU A 4 -8.19 20.80 8.17
CA LEU A 4 -6.82 20.28 8.21
C LEU A 4 -5.90 21.20 7.40
N ILE A 5 -4.80 21.64 8.00
CA ILE A 5 -3.80 22.48 7.35
C ILE A 5 -2.54 21.67 7.00
N ILE A 6 -2.10 21.73 5.75
CA ILE A 6 -0.83 21.17 5.30
C ILE A 6 -0.13 22.22 4.43
N ALA A 7 1.14 22.52 4.73
CA ALA A 7 1.94 23.48 3.99
C ALA A 7 1.31 24.90 3.93
N GLY A 8 0.67 25.31 5.02
CA GLY A 8 -0.03 26.58 5.19
C GLY A 8 -1.36 26.66 4.45
N ARG A 9 -1.89 25.53 3.95
CA ARG A 9 -3.13 25.48 3.16
C ARG A 9 -4.16 24.61 3.83
N GLU A 10 -5.40 25.07 3.87
CA GLU A 10 -6.54 24.21 4.21
C GLU A 10 -6.75 23.19 3.09
N VAL A 11 -6.63 21.90 3.41
CA VAL A 11 -6.73 20.82 2.42
C VAL A 11 -8.03 20.00 2.53
N GLN A 12 -8.67 19.99 3.70
CA GLN A 12 -9.88 19.23 3.96
C GLN A 12 -10.63 19.80 5.16
N ASP A 13 -11.92 20.09 5.02
CA ASP A 13 -12.80 20.37 6.16
C ASP A 13 -13.15 19.05 6.87
N LEU A 14 -12.91 19.00 8.17
CA LEU A 14 -13.21 17.86 9.06
C LEU A 14 -14.33 18.19 10.06
N GLY A 15 -15.05 19.29 9.81
CA GLY A 15 -16.19 19.67 10.60
C GLY A 15 -15.82 20.26 11.97
N PRO A 16 -16.78 20.30 12.91
CA PRO A 16 -16.63 21.03 14.17
C PRO A 16 -15.83 20.28 15.26
N SER A 17 -15.62 18.98 15.12
CA SER A 17 -14.83 18.14 16.04
C SER A 17 -13.33 18.25 15.79
N PHE A 18 -12.90 18.81 14.66
CA PHE A 18 -11.53 19.17 14.39
C PHE A 18 -11.32 20.66 14.66
N LYS A 19 -10.17 21.03 15.22
CA LYS A 19 -9.80 22.43 15.48
C LYS A 19 -8.33 22.63 15.17
N ASN A 20 -7.99 23.55 14.27
CA ASN A 20 -6.59 23.88 14.03
C ASN A 20 -6.11 25.02 14.94
N TRP A 21 -4.80 25.29 14.92
CA TRP A 21 -4.18 26.29 15.78
C TRP A 21 -4.70 27.71 15.56
N THR A 22 -5.29 28.01 14.40
CA THR A 22 -5.88 29.34 14.13
C THR A 22 -7.17 29.56 14.93
N GLU A 23 -7.89 28.48 15.25
CA GLU A 23 -9.12 28.51 16.06
C GLU A 23 -8.82 28.46 17.56
N THR A 24 -7.77 27.73 17.97
CA THR A 24 -7.46 27.45 19.38
C THR A 24 -6.40 28.40 19.96
N GLY A 25 -5.57 28.97 19.10
CA GLY A 25 -4.33 29.66 19.47
C GLY A 25 -3.22 28.71 19.93
N TRP A 26 -3.38 27.40 19.78
CA TRP A 26 -2.38 26.38 20.14
C TRP A 26 -1.42 26.16 18.98
N ASP A 27 -0.58 27.15 18.71
CA ASP A 27 0.36 27.17 17.59
C ASP A 27 1.79 26.89 18.06
N ALA A 28 2.29 25.69 17.78
CA ALA A 28 3.64 25.25 18.17
C ALA A 28 4.76 26.00 17.44
N THR A 29 4.43 26.82 16.42
CA THR A 29 5.41 27.69 15.76
C THR A 29 5.69 28.99 16.54
N ILE A 30 4.86 29.32 17.53
CA ILE A 30 5.11 30.49 18.39
C ILE A 30 6.36 30.25 19.25
N GLU A 31 7.34 31.13 19.09
CA GLU A 31 8.61 31.07 19.84
C GLU A 31 8.43 31.54 21.30
N GLY A 32 8.69 30.63 22.23
CA GLY A 32 8.56 30.82 23.67
C GLY A 32 7.19 30.42 24.22
N CYS A 33 6.93 30.78 25.48
CA CYS A 33 5.70 30.40 26.17
C CYS A 33 4.44 31.11 25.63
N VAL A 34 3.32 30.38 25.63
CA VAL A 34 2.02 30.81 25.09
C VAL A 34 0.91 30.56 26.12
N GLN A 35 -0.03 31.50 26.24
CA GLN A 35 -1.23 31.36 27.07
C GLN A 35 -0.96 30.99 28.55
N THR A 36 0.18 31.42 29.11
CA THR A 36 0.58 31.12 30.50
C THR A 36 1.11 32.37 31.22
N THR A 37 1.01 32.37 32.54
CA THR A 37 1.59 33.38 33.44
C THR A 37 2.90 32.92 34.09
N ARG A 38 3.30 31.65 33.90
CA ARG A 38 4.51 31.07 34.50
C ARG A 38 5.81 31.50 33.81
N CYS A 39 5.72 31.88 32.54
CA CYS A 39 6.80 32.40 31.72
C CYS A 39 6.22 33.38 30.69
N GLY A 40 7.02 34.37 30.30
CA GLY A 40 6.63 35.41 29.35
C GLY A 40 6.92 35.07 27.89
N PRO A 41 6.35 35.85 26.94
CA PRO A 41 6.71 35.76 25.52
C PRO A 41 8.24 35.87 25.33
N GLY A 42 8.81 35.01 24.48
CA GLY A 42 10.26 34.97 24.25
C GLY A 42 11.08 34.34 25.39
N GLN A 43 10.45 33.68 26.37
CA GLN A 43 11.12 32.80 27.33
C GLN A 43 10.96 31.33 26.91
N GLY A 44 12.01 30.53 27.15
CA GLY A 44 12.01 29.09 26.95
C GLY A 44 11.10 28.35 27.95
N ALA A 45 11.05 27.03 27.84
CA ALA A 45 10.21 26.20 28.70
C ALA A 45 10.62 26.30 30.18
N TYR A 46 9.63 26.35 31.07
CA TYR A 46 9.84 26.80 32.45
C TYR A 46 10.28 25.71 33.44
N ALA A 47 9.99 24.42 33.20
CA ALA A 47 10.35 23.38 34.16
C ALA A 47 11.86 23.14 34.18
N ASP A 48 12.44 22.92 35.34
CA ASP A 48 13.89 22.72 35.50
C ASP A 48 14.42 21.56 34.65
N ASP A 49 13.64 20.49 34.53
CA ASP A 49 13.90 19.28 33.74
C ASP A 49 13.32 19.33 32.31
N ALA A 50 12.99 20.53 31.81
CA ALA A 50 12.52 20.71 30.45
C ALA A 50 13.51 20.14 29.44
N LYS A 51 12.99 19.36 28.49
CA LYS A 51 13.78 18.67 27.46
C LYS A 51 14.37 19.62 26.43
N ASN A 52 13.75 20.79 26.26
CA ASN A 52 14.25 21.84 25.39
C ASN A 52 14.01 23.22 26.01
N LYS A 53 15.09 23.89 26.38
CA LYS A 53 15.09 25.25 26.95
C LYS A 53 15.11 26.36 25.90
N GLY A 54 15.25 26.01 24.62
CA GLY A 54 15.24 26.97 23.51
C GLY A 54 13.89 27.65 23.33
N LEU A 55 13.77 28.56 22.36
CA LEU A 55 12.50 29.25 22.09
C LEU A 55 11.58 28.47 21.14
N ARG A 56 12.16 27.72 20.19
CA ARG A 56 11.39 26.94 19.21
C ARG A 56 10.90 25.63 19.82
N ARG A 57 9.71 25.20 19.39
CA ARG A 57 9.14 23.87 19.65
C ARG A 57 9.08 23.01 18.39
N TYR A 58 9.72 23.45 17.32
CA TYR A 58 9.66 22.83 16.01
C TYR A 58 10.99 23.04 15.28
N ALA A 59 11.19 22.27 14.21
CA ALA A 59 12.24 22.53 13.23
C ALA A 59 11.71 22.37 11.80
N PHE A 60 12.51 22.78 10.82
CA PHE A 60 12.25 22.47 9.41
C PHE A 60 12.60 21.01 9.13
N ARG A 61 11.74 20.32 8.38
CA ARG A 61 12.02 18.94 7.95
C ARG A 61 13.29 18.89 7.09
N PRO A 62 14.22 17.95 7.33
CA PRO A 62 15.44 17.82 6.52
C PRO A 62 15.15 17.69 5.02
N ALA A 63 14.13 16.91 4.64
CA ALA A 63 13.71 16.70 3.26
C ALA A 63 13.27 17.98 2.52
N LEU A 64 12.90 19.04 3.25
CA LEU A 64 12.41 20.30 2.68
C LEU A 64 13.48 21.40 2.65
N ARG A 65 14.71 21.14 3.12
CA ARG A 65 15.78 22.15 3.23
C ARG A 65 16.17 22.81 1.91
N ARG A 66 16.04 22.09 0.78
CA ARG A 66 16.39 22.58 -0.56
C ARG A 66 15.23 23.28 -1.28
N VAL A 67 14.06 23.34 -0.68
CA VAL A 67 12.92 24.05 -1.25
C VAL A 67 13.23 25.55 -1.26
N LYS A 68 12.89 26.22 -2.37
CA LYS A 68 13.23 27.64 -2.62
C LYS A 68 12.71 28.59 -1.53
N ASP A 69 11.52 28.31 -0.99
CA ASP A 69 10.97 28.98 0.19
C ASP A 69 10.62 27.94 1.26
N PRO A 70 11.53 27.67 2.23
CA PRO A 70 11.28 26.72 3.31
C PRO A 70 10.14 27.11 4.25
N LYS A 71 9.70 28.37 4.25
CA LYS A 71 8.56 28.82 5.07
C LYS A 71 7.22 28.54 4.40
N HIS A 72 7.21 28.39 3.07
CA HIS A 72 6.02 28.07 2.29
C HIS A 72 6.35 26.97 1.26
N PRO A 73 6.68 25.75 1.72
CA PRO A 73 7.03 24.68 0.81
C PRO A 73 5.85 24.30 -0.09
N PRO A 74 6.11 23.81 -1.33
CA PRO A 74 5.06 23.22 -2.15
C PRO A 74 4.33 22.10 -1.40
N LEU A 75 3.00 22.06 -1.51
CA LEU A 75 2.16 21.07 -0.84
C LEU A 75 2.63 19.64 -1.12
N GLU A 76 2.85 19.31 -2.39
CA GLU A 76 3.32 17.99 -2.83
C GLU A 76 4.66 17.58 -2.17
N ALA A 77 5.59 18.53 -1.99
CA ALA A 77 6.86 18.25 -1.34
C ALA A 77 6.67 17.88 0.14
N VAL A 78 5.77 18.57 0.86
CA VAL A 78 5.41 18.23 2.24
C VAL A 78 4.74 16.86 2.31
N GLN A 79 3.76 16.61 1.44
CA GLN A 79 3.01 15.35 1.38
C GLN A 79 3.92 14.12 1.18
N LYS A 80 4.96 14.25 0.34
CA LYS A 80 5.95 13.18 0.08
C LYS A 80 7.03 13.05 1.16
N SER A 81 7.17 14.04 2.04
CA SER A 81 8.22 14.06 3.08
C SER A 81 7.86 13.28 4.35
N ILE A 82 6.59 12.88 4.50
CA ILE A 82 6.06 12.25 5.72
C ILE A 82 5.81 10.78 5.46
N ARG A 83 6.42 9.93 6.29
CA ARG A 83 6.41 8.47 6.11
C ARG A 83 5.91 7.72 7.33
N LYS A 84 5.82 8.40 8.47
CA LYS A 84 5.65 7.76 9.78
C LYS A 84 4.62 8.49 10.63
N PHE A 85 3.76 7.74 11.30
CA PHE A 85 2.79 8.23 12.26
C PHE A 85 3.15 7.65 13.63
N VAL A 86 3.61 8.48 14.56
CA VAL A 86 3.95 8.06 15.92
C VAL A 86 2.81 8.41 16.86
N LEU A 87 2.25 7.38 17.50
CA LEU A 87 1.17 7.51 18.47
C LEU A 87 1.72 7.43 19.90
N HIS A 88 1.24 8.36 20.72
CA HIS A 88 1.58 8.53 22.13
C HIS A 88 0.30 8.58 22.98
N HIS A 89 0.45 8.40 24.29
CA HIS A 89 -0.53 8.89 25.25
C HIS A 89 0.11 9.98 26.10
N ASP A 90 -0.68 10.98 26.49
CA ASP A 90 -0.13 12.15 27.17
C ASP A 90 0.13 11.95 28.67
N GLY A 91 -0.46 10.94 29.30
CA GLY A 91 -0.40 10.73 30.76
C GLY A 91 -1.24 11.73 31.57
N LEU A 92 -2.07 12.55 30.91
CA LEU A 92 -2.77 13.72 31.47
C LEU A 92 -4.30 13.56 31.38
N ASP A 93 -5.05 14.61 31.75
CA ASP A 93 -6.53 14.59 31.78
C ASP A 93 -7.24 15.36 30.67
N SER A 94 -6.53 16.17 29.87
CA SER A 94 -7.11 16.90 28.75
C SER A 94 -6.06 17.30 27.72
N SER A 95 -6.48 17.48 26.46
CA SER A 95 -5.60 17.98 25.40
C SER A 95 -5.05 19.37 25.72
N ARG A 96 -5.83 20.21 26.43
CA ARG A 96 -5.35 21.51 26.88
C ARG A 96 -4.15 21.39 27.84
N LEU A 97 -4.24 20.51 28.83
CA LEU A 97 -3.14 20.31 29.76
C LEU A 97 -1.92 19.71 29.04
N CYS A 98 -2.14 18.76 28.11
CA CYS A 98 -1.10 18.23 27.24
C CYS A 98 -0.39 19.34 26.46
N TRP A 99 -1.13 20.23 25.80
CA TRP A 99 -0.59 21.40 25.11
C TRP A 99 0.27 22.28 26.03
N GLU A 100 -0.26 22.63 27.20
CA GLU A 100 0.45 23.48 28.17
C GLU A 100 1.75 22.81 28.66
N VAL A 101 1.74 21.50 28.93
CA VAL A 101 2.91 20.74 29.36
C VAL A 101 3.94 20.62 28.25
N LEU A 102 3.54 20.17 27.05
CA LEU A 102 4.47 20.03 25.93
C LEU A 102 5.11 21.39 25.59
N HIS A 103 4.29 22.41 25.32
CA HIS A 103 4.80 23.69 24.80
C HIS A 103 5.49 24.54 25.87
N ASN A 104 4.84 24.75 27.02
CA ASN A 104 5.33 25.71 28.03
C ASN A 104 6.23 25.06 29.08
N GLU A 105 5.94 23.84 29.49
CA GLU A 105 6.66 23.19 30.59
C GLU A 105 7.92 22.47 30.10
N ARG A 106 7.80 21.68 29.02
CA ARG A 106 8.83 20.71 28.61
C ARG A 106 9.62 21.11 27.38
N GLY A 107 9.11 22.02 26.57
CA GLY A 107 9.80 22.48 25.36
C GLY A 107 9.58 21.61 24.12
N LEU A 108 8.53 20.79 24.13
CA LEU A 108 8.16 19.78 23.14
C LEU A 108 6.96 20.24 22.30
N SER A 109 6.62 19.44 21.29
CA SER A 109 5.41 19.62 20.48
C SER A 109 5.01 18.33 19.78
N CYS A 110 3.75 18.27 19.38
CA CYS A 110 3.21 17.24 18.50
C CYS A 110 2.41 17.93 17.38
N HIS A 111 1.90 17.16 16.43
CA HIS A 111 1.09 17.70 15.33
C HIS A 111 -0.40 17.69 15.68
N PHE A 112 -0.85 16.63 16.37
CA PHE A 112 -2.24 16.46 16.75
C PHE A 112 -2.40 16.04 18.22
N LEU A 113 -3.48 16.49 18.84
CA LEU A 113 -3.97 16.05 20.14
C LEU A 113 -5.39 15.47 19.96
N ILE A 114 -5.73 14.38 20.64
CA ILE A 114 -7.08 13.81 20.66
C ILE A 114 -7.60 13.72 22.09
N ASP A 115 -8.62 14.52 22.42
CA ASP A 115 -9.19 14.57 23.76
C ASP A 115 -10.11 13.38 24.06
N ASN A 116 -10.53 13.23 25.32
CA ASN A 116 -11.40 12.16 25.81
C ASN A 116 -12.71 12.01 24.99
N ASP A 117 -13.24 13.11 24.47
CA ASP A 117 -14.49 13.17 23.70
C ASP A 117 -14.29 13.00 22.18
N GLY A 118 -13.05 12.78 21.73
CA GLY A 118 -12.71 12.62 20.32
C GLY A 118 -12.46 13.95 19.58
N THR A 119 -12.48 15.10 20.25
CA THR A 119 -12.07 16.37 19.62
C THR A 119 -10.60 16.27 19.20
N ILE A 120 -10.32 16.58 17.93
CA ILE A 120 -8.97 16.59 17.36
C ILE A 120 -8.48 18.03 17.33
N PHE A 121 -7.28 18.28 17.85
CA PHE A 121 -6.61 19.56 17.76
C PHE A 121 -5.36 19.44 16.92
N GLN A 122 -5.26 20.21 15.85
CA GLN A 122 -4.00 20.36 15.12
C GLN A 122 -3.21 21.54 15.69
N THR A 123 -2.01 21.27 16.19
CA THR A 123 -1.18 22.27 16.88
C THR A 123 0.07 22.69 16.08
N LEU A 124 0.42 21.92 15.04
CA LEU A 124 1.56 22.19 14.18
C LEU A 124 1.26 21.82 12.73
N ASP A 125 1.69 22.67 11.79
CA ASP A 125 1.65 22.36 10.37
C ASP A 125 2.56 21.17 10.05
N LEU A 126 2.07 20.26 9.20
CA LEU A 126 2.84 19.09 8.77
C LEU A 126 4.10 19.44 7.98
N ALA A 127 4.25 20.68 7.48
CA ALA A 127 5.51 21.17 6.90
C ALA A 127 6.67 21.21 7.91
N TYR A 128 6.37 21.28 9.20
CA TYR A 128 7.36 21.31 10.27
C TYR A 128 7.56 19.94 10.90
N MET A 129 8.73 19.79 11.50
CA MET A 129 9.09 18.68 12.37
C MET A 129 8.71 19.04 13.81
N GLY A 130 7.78 18.30 14.41
CA GLY A 130 7.45 18.39 15.84
C GLY A 130 8.49 17.71 16.72
N PHE A 131 8.55 18.08 18.00
CA PHE A 131 9.50 17.51 18.97
C PHE A 131 8.80 16.51 19.89
N HIS A 132 8.55 15.30 19.38
CA HIS A 132 7.78 14.27 20.11
C HIS A 132 8.51 12.92 20.26
N ALA A 133 9.44 12.59 19.37
CA ALA A 133 10.10 11.27 19.30
C ALA A 133 11.60 11.37 18.97
N ALA A 134 12.30 12.37 19.53
CA ALA A 134 13.75 12.56 19.38
C ALA A 134 14.25 12.44 17.91
N LYS A 135 15.14 11.47 17.63
CA LYS A 135 15.74 11.27 16.30
C LYS A 135 14.74 10.76 15.24
N TYR A 136 13.60 10.19 15.65
CA TYR A 136 12.56 9.69 14.76
C TYR A 136 11.62 10.79 14.24
N ASN A 137 11.78 12.04 14.69
CA ASN A 137 10.94 13.17 14.29
C ASN A 137 11.03 13.52 12.79
N ILE A 138 12.17 13.19 12.14
CA ILE A 138 12.59 13.73 10.84
C ILE A 138 11.54 13.59 9.72
N ASP A 139 10.82 12.48 9.71
CA ASP A 139 9.83 12.11 8.69
C ASP A 139 8.47 11.71 9.30
N SER A 140 8.27 12.04 10.59
CA SER A 140 7.08 11.64 11.33
C SER A 140 6.09 12.77 11.58
N ILE A 141 4.84 12.38 11.78
CA ILE A 141 3.86 13.13 12.55
C ILE A 141 3.68 12.49 13.92
N GLY A 142 3.33 13.31 14.91
CA GLY A 142 3.21 12.90 16.30
C GLY A 142 1.81 13.23 16.80
N VAL A 143 1.16 12.25 17.42
CA VAL A 143 -0.22 12.37 17.90
C VAL A 143 -0.31 11.91 19.34
N GLU A 144 -0.85 12.78 20.20
CA GLU A 144 -1.05 12.51 21.62
C GLU A 144 -2.52 12.21 21.90
N PHE A 145 -2.79 11.09 22.55
CA PHE A 145 -4.13 10.81 23.05
C PHE A 145 -4.22 11.19 24.52
N CYS A 146 -5.30 11.88 24.87
CA CYS A 146 -5.63 12.12 26.27
C CYS A 146 -5.89 10.81 26.99
N ASN A 147 -4.89 10.34 27.72
CA ASN A 147 -4.97 9.12 28.49
C ASN A 147 -3.94 9.08 29.62
N ARG A 148 -4.43 8.85 30.84
CA ARG A 148 -3.62 8.71 32.05
C ARG A 148 -2.55 7.60 32.00
N GLY A 149 -2.74 6.59 31.14
CA GLY A 149 -1.80 5.48 30.99
C GLY A 149 -2.04 4.37 32.02
N ASP A 150 -1.08 4.17 32.93
CA ASP A 150 -1.09 3.07 33.89
C ASP A 150 -2.27 3.18 34.88
N TYR A 151 -3.13 2.16 34.88
CA TYR A 151 -4.28 2.07 35.77
C TYR A 151 -3.86 1.98 37.24
N ARG A 152 -2.81 1.21 37.55
CA ARG A 152 -2.44 0.86 38.93
C ARG A 152 -1.84 2.02 39.70
N LYS A 153 -1.28 3.01 38.99
CA LYS A 153 -0.72 4.24 39.56
C LYS A 153 -1.79 5.14 40.20
N ASP A 154 -2.97 5.26 39.57
CA ASP A 154 -4.12 5.98 40.14
C ASP A 154 -5.45 5.37 39.65
N PRO A 155 -5.93 4.30 40.30
CA PRO A 155 -7.14 3.58 39.88
C PRO A 155 -8.42 4.42 39.89
N ASP A 156 -8.45 5.52 40.65
CA ASP A 156 -9.60 6.41 40.77
C ASP A 156 -9.48 7.66 39.86
N PHE A 157 -8.44 7.77 39.02
CA PHE A 157 -8.11 8.99 38.27
C PHE A 157 -9.30 9.59 37.49
N TYR A 158 -9.95 8.78 36.66
CA TYR A 158 -11.10 9.21 35.85
C TYR A 158 -12.38 9.33 36.69
N LYS A 159 -12.57 8.43 37.66
CA LYS A 159 -13.73 8.44 38.56
C LYS A 159 -13.80 9.74 39.36
N LYS A 160 -12.67 10.23 39.88
CA LYS A 160 -12.54 11.54 40.57
C LYS A 160 -12.96 12.72 39.70
N ARG A 161 -12.96 12.56 38.37
CA ARG A 161 -13.30 13.56 37.37
C ARG A 161 -14.69 13.34 36.75
N GLY A 162 -15.46 12.38 37.25
CA GLY A 162 -16.79 12.05 36.71
C GLY A 162 -16.75 11.38 35.33
N LEU A 163 -15.59 10.84 34.92
CA LEU A 163 -15.41 10.15 33.65
C LEU A 163 -15.41 8.64 33.88
N ALA A 164 -16.08 7.90 32.99
CA ALA A 164 -16.04 6.45 32.96
C ALA A 164 -14.97 5.97 31.97
N ARG A 165 -14.08 5.08 32.41
CA ARG A 165 -13.01 4.52 31.58
C ARG A 165 -12.83 3.03 31.89
N THR A 166 -12.68 2.23 30.84
CA THR A 166 -12.33 0.81 30.96
C THR A 166 -10.82 0.63 31.00
N THR A 167 -10.35 -0.54 31.43
CA THR A 167 -8.93 -0.91 31.37
C THR A 167 -8.72 -2.04 30.36
N LYS A 168 -7.49 -2.14 29.86
CA LYS A 168 -7.00 -3.25 29.04
C LYS A 168 -5.64 -3.70 29.53
N LEU A 169 -5.41 -5.00 29.48
CA LEU A 169 -4.09 -5.57 29.68
C LEU A 169 -3.33 -5.52 28.36
N CYS A 170 -2.06 -5.14 28.44
CA CYS A 170 -1.11 -5.24 27.33
C CYS A 170 0.22 -5.79 27.85
N LYS A 171 0.97 -6.48 26.98
CA LYS A 171 2.34 -6.90 27.29
C LYS A 171 3.29 -6.23 26.31
N ILE A 172 4.02 -5.22 26.77
CA ILE A 172 4.93 -4.42 25.94
C ILE A 172 6.35 -4.73 26.38
N ASN A 173 7.20 -5.16 25.44
CA ASN A 173 8.50 -5.74 25.76
C ASN A 173 8.33 -6.86 26.80
N ASP A 174 9.01 -6.76 27.94
CA ASP A 174 8.94 -7.73 29.04
C ASP A 174 7.95 -7.32 30.15
N HIS A 175 7.12 -6.31 29.91
CA HIS A 175 6.26 -5.70 30.92
C HIS A 175 4.79 -5.98 30.65
N THR A 176 4.13 -6.61 31.62
CA THR A 176 2.67 -6.74 31.65
C THR A 176 2.08 -5.54 32.37
N ILE A 177 1.23 -4.78 31.68
CA ILE A 177 0.70 -3.50 32.15
C ILE A 177 -0.83 -3.56 32.08
N GLU A 178 -1.47 -3.11 33.15
CA GLU A 178 -2.89 -2.82 33.17
C GLU A 178 -3.05 -1.32 32.90
N ALA A 179 -3.53 -0.98 31.71
CA ALA A 179 -3.60 0.39 31.23
C ALA A 179 -5.06 0.81 31.09
N TRP A 180 -5.31 2.11 31.23
CA TRP A 180 -6.57 2.70 30.84
C TRP A 180 -6.76 2.59 29.33
N ASP A 181 -7.92 2.13 28.90
CA ASP A 181 -8.29 2.03 27.49
C ASP A 181 -8.68 3.42 26.93
N PHE A 182 -8.60 3.55 25.60
CA PHE A 182 -9.07 4.74 24.90
C PHE A 182 -10.59 4.73 24.76
N THR A 183 -11.22 5.91 24.69
CA THR A 183 -12.68 5.99 24.55
C THR A 183 -13.10 5.65 23.11
N SER A 184 -14.35 5.22 22.92
CA SER A 184 -14.89 5.00 21.57
C SER A 184 -14.79 6.25 20.68
N PRO A 185 -15.08 7.48 21.18
CA PRO A 185 -14.82 8.71 20.42
C PRO A 185 -13.36 8.92 20.03
N GLN A 186 -12.39 8.60 20.89
CA GLN A 186 -10.96 8.68 20.55
C GLN A 186 -10.60 7.73 19.39
N TYR A 187 -11.09 6.49 19.44
CA TYR A 187 -10.88 5.54 18.34
C TYR A 187 -11.53 6.01 17.03
N ALA A 188 -12.74 6.60 17.10
CA ALA A 188 -13.42 7.14 15.92
C ALA A 188 -12.68 8.33 15.32
N ALA A 189 -12.24 9.28 16.16
CA ALA A 189 -11.45 10.44 15.76
C ALA A 189 -10.12 10.05 15.10
N MET A 190 -9.46 9.02 15.63
CA MET A 190 -8.24 8.49 15.05
C MET A 190 -8.45 7.89 13.65
N ILE A 191 -9.55 7.15 13.46
CA ILE A 191 -9.93 6.62 12.14
C ILE A 191 -10.21 7.78 11.17
N GLU A 192 -10.99 8.78 11.58
CA GLU A 192 -11.30 9.96 10.77
C GLU A 192 -10.03 10.70 10.33
N LEU A 193 -9.14 11.01 11.28
CA LEU A 193 -7.87 11.69 11.02
C LEU A 193 -7.01 10.87 10.05
N ALA A 194 -6.83 9.58 10.32
CA ALA A 194 -5.98 8.72 9.50
C ALA A 194 -6.55 8.49 8.09
N SER A 195 -7.87 8.31 7.94
CA SER A 195 -8.52 8.22 6.62
C SER A 195 -8.24 9.45 5.77
N VAL A 196 -8.18 10.63 6.37
CA VAL A 196 -7.88 11.88 5.66
C VAL A 196 -6.39 11.99 5.36
N LEU A 197 -5.52 11.69 6.34
CA LEU A 197 -4.08 11.75 6.17
C LEU A 197 -3.59 10.79 5.08
N VAL A 198 -4.13 9.56 4.99
CA VAL A 198 -3.75 8.60 3.94
C VAL A 198 -4.08 9.12 2.54
N ARG A 199 -5.13 9.95 2.38
CA ARG A 199 -5.42 10.63 1.11
C ARG A 199 -4.36 11.66 0.76
N HIS A 200 -3.90 12.43 1.74
CA HIS A 200 -2.96 13.52 1.51
C HIS A 200 -1.48 13.14 1.62
N LEU A 201 -1.13 12.00 2.23
CA LEU A 201 0.26 11.60 2.51
C LEU A 201 0.58 10.29 1.76
N PRO A 202 0.99 10.36 0.48
CA PRO A 202 1.19 9.17 -0.36
C PRO A 202 2.32 8.24 0.12
N GLU A 203 3.23 8.74 0.96
CA GLU A 203 4.36 7.98 1.51
C GLU A 203 4.11 7.47 2.95
N LEU A 204 2.90 7.65 3.49
CA LEU A 204 2.45 7.08 4.77
C LEU A 204 1.60 5.83 4.50
N PRO A 205 2.19 4.63 4.41
CA PRO A 205 1.43 3.42 4.11
C PRO A 205 0.55 3.01 5.30
N LEU A 206 -0.54 2.31 5.01
CA LEU A 206 -1.39 1.65 6.00
C LEU A 206 -0.66 0.40 6.53
N GLU A 207 0.41 0.60 7.28
CA GLU A 207 1.26 -0.46 7.85
C GLU A 207 1.48 -0.27 9.35
N TYR A 208 1.78 -1.36 10.04
CA TYR A 208 2.16 -1.37 11.45
C TYR A 208 3.25 -2.41 11.70
N PRO A 209 4.04 -2.29 12.78
CA PRO A 209 5.08 -3.28 13.08
C PRO A 209 4.51 -4.67 13.37
N THR A 210 5.08 -5.69 12.73
CA THR A 210 4.70 -7.10 12.92
C THR A 210 5.86 -7.93 13.46
N GLU A 211 5.54 -9.05 14.10
CA GLU A 211 6.53 -10.05 14.45
C GLU A 211 7.28 -10.51 13.17
N PRO A 212 8.62 -10.68 13.22
CA PRO A 212 9.38 -11.12 12.06
C PRO A 212 8.80 -12.37 11.39
N GLY A 213 8.55 -12.31 10.08
CA GLY A 213 8.00 -13.43 9.30
C GLY A 213 6.51 -13.74 9.57
N SER A 214 5.79 -12.85 10.25
CA SER A 214 4.39 -13.03 10.66
C SER A 214 3.56 -11.76 10.39
N SER A 215 2.24 -11.92 10.33
CA SER A 215 1.26 -10.83 10.30
C SER A 215 0.75 -10.44 11.70
N LYS A 216 1.26 -11.09 12.76
CA LYS A 216 0.93 -10.75 14.14
C LYS A 216 1.51 -9.38 14.51
N PRO A 217 0.75 -8.53 15.22
CA PRO A 217 1.26 -7.25 15.68
C PRO A 217 2.45 -7.46 16.62
N TYR A 218 3.50 -6.67 16.43
CA TYR A 218 4.64 -6.65 17.34
C TYR A 218 4.33 -5.76 18.54
N TRP A 219 4.68 -6.21 19.74
CA TRP A 219 4.43 -5.49 20.99
C TRP A 219 5.73 -5.22 21.74
N GLY A 220 6.68 -4.58 21.06
CA GLY A 220 7.97 -4.26 21.65
C GLY A 220 8.79 -3.31 20.79
N THR A 221 9.96 -2.95 21.28
CA THR A 221 10.91 -2.10 20.56
C THR A 221 11.52 -2.84 19.39
N LEU A 222 11.43 -2.25 18.19
CA LEU A 222 11.96 -2.88 16.98
C LEU A 222 13.48 -3.06 17.09
N GLY A 223 13.95 -4.28 16.87
CA GLY A 223 15.37 -4.60 16.93
C GLY A 223 16.05 -4.51 15.56
N PRO A 224 17.38 -4.30 15.49
CA PRO A 224 18.30 -4.12 16.62
C PRO A 224 18.16 -2.76 17.30
N ILE A 225 18.60 -2.68 18.56
CA ILE A 225 18.61 -1.45 19.39
C ILE A 225 20.04 -1.07 19.78
N ASP A 226 20.28 0.21 20.04
CA ASP A 226 21.54 0.71 20.58
C ASP A 226 21.68 0.49 22.10
N ALA A 227 22.82 0.92 22.67
CA ALA A 227 23.11 0.79 24.10
C ALA A 227 22.16 1.61 25.00
N LEU A 228 21.50 2.62 24.45
CA LEU A 228 20.50 3.44 25.15
C LEU A 228 19.10 2.82 25.05
N GLY A 229 18.91 1.84 24.17
CA GLY A 229 17.66 1.13 23.95
C GLY A 229 16.83 1.67 22.79
N ASP A 230 17.41 2.51 21.93
CA ASP A 230 16.71 3.07 20.77
C ASP A 230 16.87 2.15 19.54
N SER A 231 15.79 2.02 18.78
CA SER A 231 15.70 1.16 17.60
C SER A 231 16.42 1.74 16.39
N PHE A 232 17.29 0.96 15.76
CA PHE A 232 17.80 1.29 14.43
C PHE A 232 16.71 1.07 13.36
N SER A 233 16.02 -0.07 13.42
CA SER A 233 15.00 -0.44 12.42
C SER A 233 13.79 0.47 12.40
N ALA A 234 13.46 1.14 13.50
CA ALA A 234 12.35 2.09 13.51
C ALA A 234 12.63 3.36 12.71
N MET A 235 13.89 3.68 12.38
CA MET A 235 14.21 4.82 11.51
C MET A 235 13.61 4.62 10.11
N ASP A 236 13.82 3.43 9.56
CA ASP A 236 13.40 3.08 8.19
C ASP A 236 11.93 2.66 8.10
N PHE A 237 11.30 2.40 9.24
CA PHE A 237 9.89 2.00 9.28
C PHE A 237 8.98 3.11 8.72
N ARG A 238 8.01 2.69 7.88
CA ARG A 238 6.97 3.55 7.32
C ARG A 238 5.60 3.02 7.73
N GLY A 239 4.71 3.93 8.13
CA GLY A 239 3.37 3.60 8.61
C GLY A 239 3.11 4.05 10.06
N TYR A 240 2.22 3.35 10.75
CA TYR A 240 1.71 3.68 12.07
C TYR A 240 2.44 2.89 13.15
N ILE A 241 3.03 3.60 14.12
CA ILE A 241 3.94 3.03 15.08
C ILE A 241 3.72 3.63 16.48
N ALA A 242 3.79 2.80 17.51
CA ALA A 242 3.86 3.24 18.91
C ALA A 242 5.22 3.86 19.26
N HIS A 243 5.26 4.73 20.26
CA HIS A 243 6.53 5.22 20.82
C HIS A 243 7.42 4.10 21.38
N TYR A 244 6.82 3.07 22.01
CA TYR A 244 7.56 1.92 22.51
C TYR A 244 8.26 1.09 21.42
N HIS A 245 7.82 1.17 20.16
CA HIS A 245 8.53 0.52 19.06
C HIS A 245 9.86 1.23 18.74
N LEU A 246 9.94 2.52 19.05
CA LEU A 246 11.10 3.36 18.79
C LEU A 246 12.19 3.18 19.86
N THR A 247 11.80 2.96 21.11
CA THR A 247 12.74 2.83 22.23
C THR A 247 12.19 1.97 23.36
N ARG A 248 13.08 1.25 24.07
CA ARG A 248 12.72 0.45 25.25
C ARG A 248 12.39 1.29 26.48
N ARG A 249 12.71 2.58 26.45
CA ARG A 249 12.42 3.52 27.54
C ARG A 249 10.96 3.99 27.54
N LYS A 250 10.15 3.58 26.58
CA LYS A 250 8.76 4.02 26.40
C LYS A 250 7.81 2.84 26.38
N TRP A 251 6.56 3.08 26.77
CA TRP A 251 5.49 2.08 26.72
C TRP A 251 4.19 2.65 26.12
N ASP A 252 4.15 3.95 25.85
CA ASP A 252 3.04 4.61 25.20
C ASP A 252 2.93 4.18 23.72
N PRO A 253 1.71 4.06 23.18
CA PRO A 253 0.43 4.45 23.76
C PRO A 253 -0.25 3.33 24.57
N GLY A 254 0.49 2.36 25.09
CA GLY A 254 -0.07 1.27 25.88
C GLY A 254 -0.91 0.31 25.02
N PRO A 255 -2.18 0.05 25.36
CA PRO A 255 -2.96 -1.05 24.80
C PRO A 255 -3.58 -0.77 23.42
N PHE A 256 -3.10 0.24 22.68
CA PHE A 256 -3.63 0.57 21.36
C PHE A 256 -3.35 -0.55 20.36
N ASP A 257 -4.41 -1.10 19.76
CA ASP A 257 -4.32 -2.19 18.80
C ASP A 257 -4.17 -1.64 17.36
N PHE A 258 -2.92 -1.51 16.92
CA PHE A 258 -2.59 -1.05 15.57
C PHE A 258 -3.11 -1.99 14.48
N LYS A 259 -3.18 -3.30 14.75
CA LYS A 259 -3.73 -4.25 13.78
C LYS A 259 -5.21 -3.96 13.55
N GLN A 260 -6.00 -3.91 14.62
CA GLN A 260 -7.43 -3.62 14.51
C GLN A 260 -7.68 -2.25 13.84
N PHE A 261 -6.86 -1.25 14.17
CA PHE A 261 -6.96 0.09 13.61
C PHE A 261 -6.64 0.12 12.11
N VAL A 262 -5.49 -0.42 11.69
CA VAL A 262 -5.08 -0.44 10.29
C VAL A 262 -6.00 -1.34 9.45
N ASP A 263 -6.45 -2.48 9.98
CA ASP A 263 -7.39 -3.37 9.29
C ASP A 263 -8.74 -2.66 9.00
N LYS A 264 -9.20 -1.77 9.89
CA LYS A 264 -10.39 -0.94 9.63
C LYS A 264 -10.17 0.04 8.48
N LEU A 265 -9.01 0.70 8.43
CA LEU A 265 -8.67 1.64 7.36
C LEU A 265 -8.43 0.96 6.01
N ARG A 266 -7.91 -0.26 6.02
CA ARG A 266 -7.69 -1.05 4.80
C ARG A 266 -8.99 -1.56 4.18
N GLY A 267 -10.12 -1.49 4.87
CA GLY A 267 -11.40 -2.00 4.37
C GLY A 267 -11.52 -3.53 4.44
N GLN A 268 -12.48 -4.08 3.69
CA GLN A 268 -12.80 -5.52 3.73
C GLN A 268 -12.30 -6.21 2.47
N ARG A 269 -11.35 -7.14 2.64
CA ARG A 269 -10.78 -7.93 1.54
C ARG A 269 -11.87 -8.72 0.80
N CYS A 270 -11.78 -8.74 -0.52
CA CYS A 270 -12.72 -9.41 -1.41
C CYS A 270 -12.00 -10.06 -2.60
N PHE A 271 -12.75 -10.82 -3.40
CA PHE A 271 -12.39 -11.19 -4.76
C PHE A 271 -12.70 -10.02 -5.72
N PRO A 272 -12.13 -9.99 -6.93
CA PRO A 272 -12.24 -8.81 -7.79
C PRO A 272 -13.64 -8.59 -8.38
N LEU A 273 -14.47 -9.62 -8.51
CA LEU A 273 -15.84 -9.52 -9.05
C LEU A 273 -16.69 -10.71 -8.60
N TRP A 274 -18.00 -10.63 -8.80
CA TRP A 274 -18.89 -11.79 -8.64
C TRP A 274 -18.88 -12.67 -9.89
N MET A 275 -18.85 -13.99 -9.71
CA MET A 275 -19.11 -14.92 -10.81
C MET A 275 -20.53 -14.70 -11.41
N PRO A 276 -20.77 -15.08 -12.67
CA PRO A 276 -22.05 -14.86 -13.35
C PRO A 276 -23.27 -15.34 -12.54
N GLY A 277 -24.29 -14.48 -12.45
CA GLY A 277 -25.53 -14.76 -11.73
C GLY A 277 -25.43 -14.72 -10.20
N GLN A 278 -24.28 -14.34 -9.62
CA GLN A 278 -24.08 -14.28 -8.16
C GLN A 278 -24.14 -12.85 -7.58
N VAL A 279 -24.26 -11.83 -8.43
CA VAL A 279 -24.28 -10.42 -8.00
C VAL A 279 -25.43 -10.18 -7.01
N LYS A 280 -25.10 -9.52 -5.91
CA LYS A 280 -26.05 -9.08 -4.89
C LYS A 280 -25.91 -7.58 -4.69
N ALA A 281 -27.02 -6.86 -4.86
CA ALA A 281 -27.03 -5.40 -4.79
C ALA A 281 -26.51 -4.90 -3.43
N GLY A 282 -25.50 -4.02 -3.45
CA GLY A 282 -24.87 -3.46 -2.26
C GLY A 282 -23.94 -4.41 -1.50
N GLU A 283 -23.74 -5.64 -1.98
CA GLU A 283 -22.77 -6.59 -1.44
C GLU A 283 -21.54 -6.71 -2.35
N ARG A 284 -20.47 -7.25 -1.78
CA ARG A 284 -19.18 -7.49 -2.44
C ARG A 284 -18.75 -8.93 -2.19
N PRO A 285 -17.97 -9.56 -3.09
CA PRO A 285 -17.55 -10.95 -2.98
C PRO A 285 -16.45 -11.10 -1.92
N LEU A 286 -16.82 -10.98 -0.64
CA LEU A 286 -15.89 -10.95 0.48
C LEU A 286 -15.03 -12.21 0.57
N VAL A 287 -13.77 -12.02 0.99
CA VAL A 287 -12.92 -13.14 1.41
C VAL A 287 -13.60 -13.81 2.60
N PRO A 288 -13.79 -15.15 2.57
CA PRO A 288 -14.46 -15.85 3.66
C PRO A 288 -13.81 -15.59 5.02
N SER A 289 -14.63 -15.53 6.06
CA SER A 289 -14.18 -15.41 7.47
C SER A 289 -14.90 -16.43 8.35
N ASP A 290 -14.21 -16.91 9.37
CA ASP A 290 -14.71 -17.86 10.36
C ASP A 290 -13.96 -17.67 11.70
N PRO A 291 -14.58 -17.90 12.87
CA PRO A 291 -13.86 -17.86 14.15
C PRO A 291 -12.64 -18.78 14.21
N SER A 292 -12.61 -19.87 13.42
CA SER A 292 -11.44 -20.73 13.28
C SER A 292 -10.56 -20.29 12.10
N PRO A 293 -9.26 -19.94 12.33
CA PRO A 293 -8.33 -19.61 11.26
C PRO A 293 -8.14 -20.75 10.26
N ASP A 294 -8.17 -22.01 10.71
CA ASP A 294 -8.01 -23.18 9.82
C ASP A 294 -9.25 -23.41 8.94
N VAL A 295 -10.45 -23.14 9.46
CA VAL A 295 -11.68 -23.16 8.66
C VAL A 295 -11.65 -22.02 7.65
N THR A 296 -11.22 -20.83 8.08
CA THR A 296 -11.07 -19.67 7.19
C THR A 296 -10.09 -19.97 6.06
N ALA A 297 -8.93 -20.55 6.37
CA ALA A 297 -7.91 -20.93 5.40
C ALA A 297 -8.47 -21.87 4.32
N ARG A 298 -9.21 -22.91 4.72
CA ARG A 298 -9.84 -23.84 3.76
C ARG A 298 -10.85 -23.13 2.86
N LYS A 299 -11.74 -22.30 3.44
CA LYS A 299 -12.73 -21.54 2.66
C LYS A 299 -12.07 -20.58 1.65
N ILE A 300 -10.94 -19.96 2.01
CA ILE A 300 -10.16 -19.11 1.09
C ILE A 300 -9.64 -19.92 -0.09
N MET A 301 -9.02 -21.08 0.18
CA MET A 301 -8.51 -21.99 -0.85
C MET A 301 -9.62 -22.48 -1.78
N ASP A 302 -10.74 -22.93 -1.20
CA ASP A 302 -11.89 -23.41 -1.96
C ASP A 302 -12.46 -22.32 -2.87
N GLU A 303 -12.61 -21.09 -2.36
CA GLU A 303 -13.16 -19.99 -3.16
C GLU A 303 -12.18 -19.54 -4.25
N ALA A 304 -10.87 -19.43 -3.98
CA ALA A 304 -9.87 -19.11 -5.00
C ALA A 304 -9.81 -20.19 -6.11
N ALA A 305 -9.97 -21.46 -5.75
CA ALA A 305 -10.06 -22.56 -6.69
C ALA A 305 -11.29 -22.44 -7.60
N ARG A 306 -12.43 -21.95 -7.09
CA ARG A 306 -13.64 -21.72 -7.91
C ARG A 306 -13.43 -20.66 -8.99
N TYR A 307 -12.79 -19.53 -8.67
CA TYR A 307 -12.46 -18.52 -9.69
C TYR A 307 -11.45 -19.04 -10.71
N THR A 308 -10.49 -19.86 -10.28
CA THR A 308 -9.52 -20.49 -11.16
C THR A 308 -10.23 -21.44 -12.14
N GLN A 309 -11.09 -22.32 -11.63
CA GLN A 309 -11.89 -23.22 -12.46
C GLN A 309 -12.82 -22.44 -13.41
N HIS A 310 -13.40 -21.34 -12.94
CA HIS A 310 -14.24 -20.47 -13.77
C HIS A 310 -13.47 -19.86 -14.94
N ASN A 311 -12.24 -19.37 -14.72
CA ASN A 311 -11.37 -18.94 -15.81
C ASN A 311 -11.07 -20.11 -16.78
N GLU A 312 -10.61 -21.24 -16.27
CA GLU A 312 -10.19 -22.40 -17.07
C GLU A 312 -11.32 -22.95 -17.96
N MET A 313 -12.56 -22.94 -17.46
CA MET A 313 -13.72 -23.50 -18.16
C MET A 313 -14.45 -22.51 -19.08
N GLU A 314 -14.52 -21.22 -18.71
CA GLU A 314 -15.46 -20.27 -19.33
C GLU A 314 -14.77 -19.11 -20.05
N ALA A 315 -13.47 -18.85 -19.83
CA ALA A 315 -12.81 -17.66 -20.38
C ALA A 315 -12.47 -17.73 -21.87
N GLY A 316 -12.58 -18.90 -22.50
CA GLY A 316 -12.46 -19.06 -23.95
C GLY A 316 -11.09 -18.70 -24.57
N GLY A 317 -10.05 -18.50 -23.75
CA GLY A 317 -8.69 -18.20 -24.22
C GLY A 317 -7.85 -17.20 -23.40
N GLY A 318 -8.27 -16.69 -22.25
CA GLY A 318 -7.43 -15.77 -21.45
C GLY A 318 -6.76 -16.46 -20.26
N TYR A 319 -5.63 -17.15 -20.46
CA TYR A 319 -4.99 -18.01 -19.45
C TYR A 319 -3.59 -17.55 -19.04
N PHE A 320 -3.23 -17.75 -17.77
CA PHE A 320 -1.86 -17.56 -17.29
C PHE A 320 -1.05 -18.87 -17.42
N PRO A 321 0.22 -18.86 -17.87
CA PRO A 321 1.01 -17.70 -18.29
C PRO A 321 1.01 -17.47 -19.80
N VAL A 322 0.29 -18.28 -20.58
CA VAL A 322 0.27 -18.22 -22.04
C VAL A 322 -1.18 -18.26 -22.53
N GLY A 323 -1.50 -17.35 -23.45
CA GLY A 323 -2.82 -17.24 -24.06
C GLY A 323 -2.81 -17.54 -25.56
N PRO A 324 -3.88 -18.14 -26.12
CA PRO A 324 -4.05 -18.25 -27.56
C PRO A 324 -4.11 -16.89 -28.27
N TRP A 325 -3.25 -16.70 -29.26
CA TRP A 325 -3.43 -15.69 -30.31
C TRP A 325 -3.00 -16.29 -31.65
N GLY A 326 -3.97 -16.77 -32.42
CA GLY A 326 -3.71 -17.75 -33.49
C GLY A 326 -3.05 -19.01 -32.93
N GLY A 327 -2.10 -19.60 -33.66
CA GLY A 327 -1.29 -20.75 -33.21
C GLY A 327 -0.05 -20.38 -32.39
N THR A 328 0.02 -19.17 -31.82
CA THR A 328 1.27 -18.62 -31.26
C THR A 328 1.30 -18.63 -29.74
N ARG A 329 2.53 -18.64 -29.20
CA ARG A 329 2.82 -18.77 -27.78
C ARG A 329 3.05 -17.41 -27.14
N LEU A 330 2.05 -16.54 -27.14
CA LEU A 330 2.21 -15.23 -26.50
C LEU A 330 2.19 -15.37 -24.97
N TRP A 331 3.07 -14.62 -24.31
CA TRP A 331 2.95 -14.42 -22.89
C TRP A 331 1.65 -13.71 -22.58
N HIS A 332 0.97 -14.16 -21.52
CA HIS A 332 -0.26 -13.57 -21.02
C HIS A 332 -0.14 -13.42 -19.51
N GLY A 333 -0.08 -12.17 -19.04
CA GLY A 333 0.35 -11.83 -17.67
C GLY A 333 -0.70 -12.15 -16.60
N GLY A 334 -1.96 -12.30 -17.00
CA GLY A 334 -3.10 -12.44 -16.11
C GLY A 334 -4.07 -13.56 -16.50
N ILE A 335 -5.32 -13.39 -16.10
CA ILE A 335 -6.43 -14.29 -16.45
C ILE A 335 -7.65 -13.48 -16.85
N HIS A 336 -8.47 -14.06 -17.72
CA HIS A 336 -9.79 -13.50 -18.02
C HIS A 336 -10.84 -14.04 -17.04
N LEU A 337 -11.64 -13.15 -16.46
CA LEU A 337 -12.71 -13.50 -15.54
C LEU A 337 -14.07 -13.12 -16.15
N PRO A 338 -14.80 -14.10 -16.71
CA PRO A 338 -16.17 -13.88 -17.17
C PRO A 338 -17.10 -13.49 -16.03
N ALA A 339 -17.99 -12.53 -16.27
CA ALA A 339 -18.89 -11.99 -15.26
C ALA A 339 -20.14 -11.41 -15.91
N ASP A 340 -21.10 -10.94 -15.10
CA ASP A 340 -22.27 -10.24 -15.65
C ASP A 340 -21.84 -8.84 -16.14
N LYS A 341 -22.33 -8.43 -17.31
CA LYS A 341 -22.06 -7.09 -17.86
C LYS A 341 -22.47 -6.00 -16.86
N ASP A 342 -21.65 -4.95 -16.76
CA ASP A 342 -21.85 -3.80 -15.87
C ASP A 342 -21.88 -4.17 -14.37
N SER A 343 -21.49 -5.40 -14.00
CA SER A 343 -21.32 -5.78 -12.59
C SER A 343 -20.11 -5.10 -11.97
N PRO A 344 -20.12 -4.79 -10.66
CA PRO A 344 -19.04 -4.06 -10.02
C PRO A 344 -17.76 -4.88 -9.93
N VAL A 345 -16.65 -4.24 -10.26
CA VAL A 345 -15.28 -4.71 -10.04
C VAL A 345 -14.74 -4.03 -8.79
N HIS A 346 -14.19 -4.83 -7.87
CA HIS A 346 -13.74 -4.41 -6.57
C HIS A 346 -12.22 -4.55 -6.42
N ALA A 347 -11.61 -3.65 -5.64
CA ALA A 347 -10.21 -3.80 -5.22
C ALA A 347 -10.07 -4.91 -4.15
N PRO A 348 -9.36 -6.02 -4.41
CA PRO A 348 -9.16 -7.10 -3.43
C PRO A 348 -8.42 -6.66 -2.17
N PHE A 349 -7.52 -5.70 -2.32
CA PHE A 349 -6.73 -5.11 -1.25
C PHE A 349 -6.77 -3.58 -1.32
N ALA A 350 -6.50 -2.93 -0.20
CA ALA A 350 -6.25 -1.49 -0.18
C ALA A 350 -5.05 -1.15 -1.07
N GLY A 351 -5.10 0.00 -1.73
CA GLY A 351 -4.06 0.43 -2.66
C GLY A 351 -4.26 1.87 -3.11
N ARG A 352 -3.59 2.24 -4.19
CA ARG A 352 -3.74 3.54 -4.85
C ARG A 352 -3.97 3.33 -6.34
N VAL A 353 -4.98 3.98 -6.92
CA VAL A 353 -5.08 4.10 -8.37
C VAL A 353 -3.95 5.00 -8.83
N VAL A 354 -3.08 4.47 -9.69
CA VAL A 354 -1.90 5.16 -10.19
C VAL A 354 -1.99 5.50 -11.67
N ALA A 355 -2.73 4.70 -12.44
CA ALA A 355 -3.07 4.99 -13.82
C ALA A 355 -4.42 4.38 -14.21
N ALA A 356 -5.12 5.02 -15.15
CA ALA A 356 -6.33 4.48 -15.74
C ALA A 356 -6.57 5.09 -17.13
N ARG A 357 -7.38 4.38 -17.92
CA ARG A 357 -7.96 4.86 -19.18
C ARG A 357 -9.46 4.61 -19.17
N MET A 358 -10.21 5.64 -19.55
CA MET A 358 -11.67 5.59 -19.77
C MET A 358 -11.98 6.24 -21.11
N GLY A 359 -12.66 5.51 -21.99
CA GLY A 359 -13.02 5.94 -23.31
C GLY A 359 -13.84 4.91 -24.08
N SER A 360 -14.02 5.18 -25.36
CA SER A 360 -14.80 4.33 -26.26
C SER A 360 -14.11 3.00 -26.53
N ALA A 361 -14.92 1.95 -26.69
CA ALA A 361 -14.44 0.64 -27.07
C ALA A 361 -13.76 0.66 -28.47
N SER A 362 -12.75 -0.21 -28.61
CA SER A 362 -12.19 -0.58 -29.91
C SER A 362 -13.14 -1.53 -30.66
N VAL A 363 -12.76 -1.93 -31.87
CA VAL A 363 -13.48 -2.97 -32.63
C VAL A 363 -13.52 -4.32 -31.89
N ILE A 364 -12.54 -4.60 -31.03
CA ILE A 364 -12.48 -5.82 -30.21
C ILE A 364 -13.20 -5.68 -28.86
N GLY A 365 -13.54 -4.45 -28.47
CA GLY A 365 -14.23 -4.16 -27.22
C GLY A 365 -13.45 -3.20 -26.33
N SER A 366 -13.75 -3.24 -25.03
CA SER A 366 -13.29 -2.21 -24.11
C SER A 366 -11.78 -2.21 -23.93
N THR A 367 -11.17 -1.05 -24.14
CA THR A 367 -9.75 -0.76 -23.88
C THR A 367 -9.54 -0.11 -22.50
N ASN A 368 -10.60 0.05 -21.72
CA ASN A 368 -10.55 0.76 -20.45
C ASN A 368 -9.88 -0.10 -19.39
N PHE A 369 -9.07 0.55 -18.55
CA PHE A 369 -8.39 -0.12 -17.46
C PHE A 369 -8.21 0.77 -16.25
N VAL A 370 -7.98 0.10 -15.11
CA VAL A 370 -7.47 0.72 -13.89
C VAL A 370 -6.26 -0.07 -13.41
N LEU A 371 -5.20 0.64 -13.06
CA LEU A 371 -3.98 0.11 -12.45
C LEU A 371 -3.89 0.55 -10.99
N LEU A 372 -3.89 -0.43 -10.08
CA LEU A 372 -3.68 -0.19 -8.66
C LEU A 372 -2.25 -0.56 -8.27
N ARG A 373 -1.61 0.30 -7.47
CA ARG A 373 -0.40 -0.03 -6.72
C ARG A 373 -0.78 -0.44 -5.31
N HIS A 374 -0.20 -1.53 -4.83
CA HIS A 374 -0.38 -2.03 -3.48
C HIS A 374 0.94 -2.00 -2.72
N ASP A 375 0.85 -1.61 -1.45
CA ASP A 375 1.93 -1.63 -0.48
C ASP A 375 1.40 -2.42 0.73
N ILE A 376 1.82 -3.68 0.89
CA ILE A 376 1.30 -4.60 1.91
C ILE A 376 2.45 -5.31 2.62
N ASN A 377 2.39 -5.42 3.95
CA ASN A 377 3.29 -6.25 4.74
C ASN A 377 2.65 -7.60 5.10
N VAL A 378 3.32 -8.70 4.71
CA VAL A 378 2.96 -10.08 5.06
C VAL A 378 4.10 -10.80 5.78
N GLY A 379 4.75 -10.11 6.72
CA GLY A 379 6.00 -10.52 7.36
C GLY A 379 7.25 -10.00 6.64
N LYS A 380 7.05 -9.39 5.46
CA LYS A 380 7.99 -8.55 4.73
C LYS A 380 7.19 -7.55 3.87
N PRO A 381 7.72 -6.35 3.60
CA PRO A 381 7.06 -5.38 2.73
C PRO A 381 7.01 -5.91 1.30
N LEU A 382 5.84 -5.84 0.68
CA LEU A 382 5.61 -6.19 -0.71
C LEU A 382 5.03 -4.96 -1.44
N ARG A 383 5.61 -4.63 -2.59
CA ARG A 383 5.05 -3.68 -3.54
C ARG A 383 4.73 -4.40 -4.84
N PHE A 384 3.47 -4.32 -5.25
CA PHE A 384 2.99 -4.96 -6.47
C PHE A 384 1.87 -4.14 -7.11
N PHE A 385 1.53 -4.50 -8.34
CA PHE A 385 0.48 -3.86 -9.09
C PHE A 385 -0.61 -4.88 -9.43
N SER A 386 -1.84 -4.40 -9.49
CA SER A 386 -2.94 -5.15 -10.08
C SER A 386 -3.57 -4.34 -11.20
N LEU A 387 -3.71 -4.97 -12.36
CA LEU A 387 -4.32 -4.40 -13.56
C LEU A 387 -5.70 -5.01 -13.76
N TYR A 388 -6.68 -4.15 -14.00
CA TYR A 388 -8.06 -4.49 -14.34
C TYR A 388 -8.35 -3.90 -15.70
N MET A 389 -8.30 -4.73 -16.73
CA MET A 389 -8.47 -4.34 -18.12
C MET A 389 -9.82 -4.84 -18.65
N HIS A 390 -10.33 -4.18 -19.69
CA HIS A 390 -11.67 -4.37 -20.26
C HIS A 390 -12.82 -3.93 -19.35
N LEU A 391 -12.62 -2.86 -18.58
CA LEU A 391 -13.66 -2.26 -17.76
C LEU A 391 -14.72 -1.54 -18.61
N ALA A 392 -15.92 -1.31 -18.11
CA ALA A 392 -16.91 -0.48 -18.77
C ALA A 392 -16.41 0.97 -18.91
N ASP A 393 -17.02 1.74 -19.81
CA ASP A 393 -16.80 3.19 -19.84
C ASP A 393 -17.57 3.86 -18.71
N GLU A 394 -16.85 4.34 -17.71
CA GLU A 394 -17.41 5.02 -16.53
C GLU A 394 -17.73 6.51 -16.79
N ALA A 395 -17.40 7.04 -17.98
CA ALA A 395 -17.56 8.45 -18.29
C ALA A 395 -19.05 8.87 -18.26
N GLY A 396 -19.42 9.66 -17.25
CA GLY A 396 -20.76 10.23 -17.14
C GLY A 396 -21.82 9.30 -16.55
N GLY A 397 -21.41 8.16 -15.97
CA GLY A 397 -22.32 7.25 -15.25
C GLY A 397 -22.60 7.71 -13.81
N ASP A 398 -23.86 7.59 -13.36
CA ASP A 398 -24.25 7.88 -11.97
C ASP A 398 -23.60 6.93 -10.94
N ALA A 399 -23.10 5.79 -11.40
CA ALA A 399 -22.41 4.79 -10.59
C ALA A 399 -20.87 4.86 -10.70
N ALA A 400 -20.32 5.92 -11.31
CA ALA A 400 -18.89 6.03 -11.55
C ALA A 400 -18.06 5.90 -10.25
N PRO A 401 -16.92 5.16 -10.29
CA PRO A 401 -16.02 5.03 -9.17
C PRO A 401 -15.52 6.38 -8.65
N LYS A 402 -15.38 6.52 -7.33
CA LYS A 402 -14.99 7.78 -6.67
C LYS A 402 -13.65 8.32 -7.15
N TRP A 403 -12.71 7.45 -7.51
CA TRP A 403 -11.37 7.83 -7.95
C TRP A 403 -11.40 8.64 -9.26
N LEU A 404 -12.43 8.50 -10.10
CA LEU A 404 -12.55 9.21 -11.37
C LEU A 404 -12.71 10.72 -11.17
N ALA A 405 -13.29 11.13 -10.04
CA ALA A 405 -13.45 12.53 -9.63
C ALA A 405 -12.22 13.09 -8.87
N SER A 406 -11.11 12.34 -8.81
CA SER A 406 -9.93 12.76 -8.05
C SER A 406 -9.31 14.05 -8.59
N ALA A 407 -9.01 14.98 -7.68
CA ALA A 407 -8.31 16.23 -8.00
C ALA A 407 -6.83 16.03 -8.40
N THR A 408 -6.27 14.82 -8.18
CA THR A 408 -4.87 14.47 -8.51
C THR A 408 -4.69 13.96 -9.95
N LYS A 409 -5.74 13.99 -10.76
CA LYS A 409 -5.73 13.53 -12.16
C LYS A 409 -4.76 14.36 -13.00
N ARG A 410 -3.83 13.70 -13.69
CA ARG A 410 -2.89 14.29 -14.65
C ARG A 410 -2.76 13.43 -15.89
N GLU A 411 -2.52 14.03 -17.06
CA GLU A 411 -2.25 13.26 -18.27
C GLU A 411 -0.85 12.64 -18.18
N LEU A 412 -0.73 11.34 -18.45
CA LEU A 412 0.57 10.66 -18.55
C LEU A 412 0.97 10.45 -20.01
N ASP A 413 -0.01 10.07 -20.84
CA ASP A 413 0.17 9.88 -22.27
C ASP A 413 -1.14 10.23 -22.99
N GLY A 414 -1.15 11.38 -23.67
CA GLY A 414 -2.32 11.86 -24.41
C GLY A 414 -2.63 11.03 -25.66
N ASP A 415 -1.61 10.47 -26.31
CA ASP A 415 -1.77 9.67 -27.54
C ASP A 415 -2.43 8.32 -27.24
N ARG A 416 -2.20 7.79 -26.03
CA ARG A 416 -2.85 6.56 -25.54
C ARG A 416 -4.05 6.81 -24.63
N GLY A 417 -4.37 8.06 -24.33
CA GLY A 417 -5.46 8.45 -23.42
C GLY A 417 -5.26 7.96 -21.98
N VAL A 418 -4.01 7.83 -21.53
CA VAL A 418 -3.66 7.30 -20.20
C VAL A 418 -3.51 8.46 -19.22
N TRP A 419 -4.27 8.38 -18.13
CA TRP A 419 -4.27 9.36 -17.05
C TRP A 419 -3.68 8.77 -15.79
N GLY A 420 -2.88 9.57 -15.10
CA GLY A 420 -2.26 9.26 -13.82
C GLY A 420 -3.12 9.81 -12.69
N TYR A 421 -3.17 9.04 -11.61
CA TYR A 421 -3.92 9.37 -10.40
C TYR A 421 -3.03 9.20 -9.18
N ASP A 422 -3.45 9.81 -8.08
CA ASP A 422 -2.90 9.54 -6.75
C ASP A 422 -4.08 9.43 -5.78
N HIS A 423 -4.93 8.42 -5.98
CA HIS A 423 -6.18 8.23 -5.22
C HIS A 423 -6.12 6.93 -4.42
N PRO A 424 -6.20 6.97 -3.07
CA PRO A 424 -6.27 5.74 -2.29
C PRO A 424 -7.63 5.06 -2.44
N VAL A 425 -7.60 3.74 -2.41
CA VAL A 425 -8.77 2.86 -2.53
C VAL A 425 -8.72 1.88 -1.37
N GLU A 426 -9.86 1.71 -0.69
CA GLU A 426 -10.01 0.69 0.36
C GLU A 426 -10.25 -0.69 -0.26
N ALA A 427 -9.87 -1.76 0.45
CA ALA A 427 -10.27 -3.11 0.04
C ALA A 427 -11.80 -3.23 0.01
N GLY A 428 -12.31 -3.79 -1.08
CA GLY A 428 -13.73 -3.95 -1.35
C GLY A 428 -14.42 -2.73 -1.95
N GLU A 429 -13.71 -1.62 -2.18
CA GLU A 429 -14.25 -0.48 -2.91
C GLU A 429 -14.38 -0.78 -4.41
N VAL A 430 -15.41 -0.23 -5.06
CA VAL A 430 -15.65 -0.38 -6.49
C VAL A 430 -14.66 0.48 -7.26
N ILE A 431 -13.94 -0.13 -8.19
CA ILE A 431 -12.92 0.50 -9.03
C ILE A 431 -13.35 0.65 -10.49
N GLY A 432 -14.44 -0.02 -10.89
CA GLY A 432 -15.05 0.05 -12.21
C GLY A 432 -16.12 -1.01 -12.34
N HIS A 433 -16.67 -1.16 -13.53
CA HIS A 433 -17.64 -2.19 -13.87
C HIS A 433 -17.14 -3.08 -15.00
N VAL A 434 -17.70 -4.28 -15.13
CA VAL A 434 -17.31 -5.25 -16.16
C VAL A 434 -17.73 -4.75 -17.54
N GLY A 435 -16.75 -4.59 -18.44
CA GLY A 435 -16.97 -4.27 -19.84
C GLY A 435 -17.23 -5.50 -20.70
N VAL A 436 -17.10 -5.33 -22.01
CA VAL A 436 -17.25 -6.40 -23.01
C VAL A 436 -16.01 -6.41 -23.89
N VAL A 437 -15.46 -7.60 -24.14
CA VAL A 437 -14.28 -7.80 -24.99
C VAL A 437 -14.33 -9.16 -25.68
N GLY A 438 -13.75 -9.20 -26.87
CA GLY A 438 -13.54 -10.39 -27.69
C GLY A 438 -14.00 -10.14 -29.12
N PRO A 439 -13.34 -10.75 -30.11
CA PRO A 439 -13.75 -10.65 -31.50
C PRO A 439 -15.08 -11.38 -31.75
N ASP A 440 -15.93 -10.82 -32.60
CA ASP A 440 -17.15 -11.44 -33.15
C ASP A 440 -17.96 -12.29 -32.16
N ASP A 441 -17.98 -13.61 -32.34
CA ASP A 441 -18.73 -14.59 -31.57
C ASP A 441 -18.09 -14.95 -30.22
N LEU A 442 -16.82 -14.59 -30.01
CA LEU A 442 -16.10 -14.71 -28.75
C LEU A 442 -16.28 -13.47 -27.85
N SER A 443 -16.98 -12.44 -28.32
CA SER A 443 -17.26 -11.24 -27.54
C SER A 443 -18.13 -11.57 -26.32
N ALA A 444 -17.59 -11.35 -25.13
CA ALA A 444 -18.25 -11.70 -23.87
C ALA A 444 -18.01 -10.62 -22.80
N PRO A 445 -18.93 -10.47 -21.82
CA PRO A 445 -18.67 -9.65 -20.65
C PRO A 445 -17.65 -10.34 -19.73
N GLN A 446 -16.47 -9.73 -19.62
CA GLN A 446 -15.34 -10.24 -18.86
C GLN A 446 -14.33 -9.13 -18.61
N ILE A 447 -13.44 -9.32 -17.63
CA ILE A 447 -12.25 -8.49 -17.44
C ILE A 447 -10.99 -9.32 -17.58
N HIS A 448 -9.90 -8.69 -17.98
CA HIS A 448 -8.56 -9.24 -17.77
C HIS A 448 -8.07 -8.74 -16.41
N PHE A 449 -7.70 -9.67 -15.53
CA PHE A 449 -7.16 -9.40 -14.20
C PHE A 449 -5.73 -9.92 -14.12
N GLU A 450 -4.80 -9.05 -13.78
CA GLU A 450 -3.37 -9.36 -13.73
C GLU A 450 -2.74 -8.85 -12.42
N ILE A 451 -1.75 -9.60 -11.93
CA ILE A 451 -0.90 -9.18 -10.81
C ILE A 451 0.56 -9.28 -11.24
N PHE A 452 1.30 -8.17 -11.11
CA PHE A 452 2.71 -8.10 -11.47
C PHE A 452 3.54 -7.25 -10.50
N SER A 453 4.86 -7.40 -10.53
CA SER A 453 5.78 -6.64 -9.71
C SER A 453 7.13 -6.40 -10.37
N ARG A 454 7.82 -5.35 -9.93
CA ARG A 454 9.19 -5.05 -10.37
C ARG A 454 10.23 -6.02 -9.81
N ASP A 455 10.02 -6.46 -8.58
CA ASP A 455 10.91 -7.36 -7.85
C ASP A 455 10.23 -8.73 -7.66
N GLU A 456 11.02 -9.78 -7.54
CA GLU A 456 10.52 -11.12 -7.23
C GLU A 456 10.04 -11.20 -5.77
N LEU A 457 8.72 -11.16 -5.56
CA LEU A 457 8.11 -10.99 -4.24
C LEU A 457 8.26 -12.22 -3.35
N PHE A 458 8.43 -13.41 -3.90
CA PHE A 458 8.41 -14.67 -3.16
C PHE A 458 9.70 -15.47 -3.31
N ARG A 459 10.84 -14.80 -3.56
CA ARG A 459 12.14 -15.46 -3.61
C ARG A 459 12.37 -16.35 -2.40
N GLY A 460 12.67 -17.63 -2.67
CA GLY A 460 12.92 -18.66 -1.67
C GLY A 460 11.67 -19.26 -1.01
N ASP A 461 10.46 -18.85 -1.40
CA ASP A 461 9.23 -19.50 -0.98
C ASP A 461 9.00 -20.78 -1.81
N PRO A 462 8.86 -21.96 -1.19
CA PRO A 462 8.61 -23.20 -1.92
C PRO A 462 7.27 -23.21 -2.68
N ASP A 463 6.31 -22.35 -2.34
CA ASP A 463 5.02 -22.26 -3.04
C ASP A 463 5.13 -21.64 -4.44
N TRP A 464 6.28 -21.09 -4.82
CA TRP A 464 6.51 -20.36 -6.06
C TRP A 464 7.76 -20.88 -6.80
N VAL A 465 7.70 -20.91 -8.13
CA VAL A 465 8.78 -21.36 -9.00
C VAL A 465 9.07 -20.28 -10.02
N MET A 466 10.25 -19.66 -9.92
CA MET A 466 10.68 -18.63 -10.87
C MET A 466 11.04 -19.23 -12.23
N VAL A 467 10.53 -18.60 -13.28
CA VAL A 467 10.86 -18.87 -14.69
C VAL A 467 11.28 -17.57 -15.36
N ASP A 468 12.46 -17.55 -15.96
CA ASP A 468 12.95 -16.42 -16.75
C ASP A 468 12.58 -16.62 -18.23
N GLY A 469 11.67 -15.77 -18.71
CA GLY A 469 11.18 -15.74 -20.09
C GLY A 469 11.61 -14.49 -20.86
N ALA A 470 12.47 -13.63 -20.29
CA ALA A 470 12.77 -12.32 -20.84
C ALA A 470 13.44 -12.39 -22.23
N ALA A 471 14.19 -13.46 -22.50
CA ALA A 471 14.85 -13.68 -23.79
C ALA A 471 13.86 -13.88 -24.96
N GLY A 472 12.66 -14.40 -24.68
CA GLY A 472 11.61 -14.61 -25.69
C GLY A 472 10.82 -13.34 -26.01
N TYR A 473 11.10 -12.23 -25.31
CA TYR A 473 10.36 -10.97 -25.41
C TYR A 473 8.85 -11.18 -25.19
N ARG A 474 8.04 -11.07 -26.26
CA ARG A 474 6.58 -11.23 -26.22
C ARG A 474 6.14 -12.70 -26.34
N PHE A 475 7.05 -13.59 -26.72
CA PHE A 475 6.76 -15.01 -26.92
C PHE A 475 7.32 -15.85 -25.77
N CYS A 476 6.51 -16.81 -25.34
CA CYS A 476 6.93 -17.86 -24.44
C CYS A 476 7.76 -18.88 -25.20
N GLU A 477 9.07 -18.78 -25.06
CA GLU A 477 10.03 -19.78 -25.55
C GLU A 477 10.43 -20.79 -24.46
N VAL A 478 9.78 -20.74 -23.29
CA VAL A 478 10.13 -21.55 -22.12
C VAL A 478 9.66 -23.00 -22.33
N PRO A 479 10.56 -23.99 -22.42
CA PRO A 479 10.20 -25.38 -22.64
C PRO A 479 9.32 -25.96 -21.53
N GLU A 480 9.54 -25.56 -20.28
CA GLU A 480 8.78 -26.01 -19.10
C GLU A 480 7.29 -25.64 -19.19
N VAL A 481 6.96 -24.55 -19.89
CA VAL A 481 5.57 -24.13 -20.16
C VAL A 481 5.05 -24.80 -21.43
N ASN A 482 5.83 -24.73 -22.51
CA ASN A 482 5.36 -25.17 -23.82
C ASN A 482 5.15 -26.70 -23.90
N VAL A 483 6.10 -27.49 -23.40
CA VAL A 483 6.10 -28.96 -23.56
C VAL A 483 4.92 -29.63 -22.85
N VAL A 484 4.37 -29.02 -21.80
CA VAL A 484 3.23 -29.58 -21.07
C VAL A 484 1.89 -29.28 -21.73
N ILE A 485 1.81 -28.25 -22.58
CA ILE A 485 0.59 -27.84 -23.28
C ILE A 485 0.59 -28.36 -24.73
N ASP A 486 1.73 -28.30 -25.42
CA ASP A 486 1.95 -28.77 -26.81
C ASP A 486 1.83 -30.30 -26.88
N LYS A 487 0.61 -30.77 -27.15
CA LYS A 487 0.21 -32.17 -27.07
C LYS A 487 0.60 -32.92 -28.33
N ASP A 488 0.46 -32.27 -29.48
CA ASP A 488 0.80 -32.87 -30.78
C ASP A 488 2.31 -32.74 -31.13
N LYS A 489 3.05 -31.94 -30.35
CA LYS A 489 4.49 -31.69 -30.43
C LYS A 489 4.90 -31.01 -31.72
N ASP A 490 4.03 -30.17 -32.26
CA ASP A 490 4.30 -29.42 -33.46
C ASP A 490 5.07 -28.11 -33.21
N GLY A 491 5.27 -27.76 -31.93
CA GLY A 491 5.94 -26.54 -31.54
C GLY A 491 5.09 -25.30 -31.75
N ARG A 492 3.76 -25.40 -31.74
CA ARG A 492 2.78 -24.32 -31.60
C ARG A 492 1.96 -24.57 -30.33
N LEU A 493 1.09 -23.64 -29.97
CA LEU A 493 0.07 -23.85 -28.94
C LEU A 493 -1.26 -23.40 -29.52
N SER A 494 -2.02 -24.34 -30.08
CA SER A 494 -3.32 -23.99 -30.68
C SER A 494 -4.33 -23.62 -29.60
N ARG A 495 -5.40 -22.94 -30.02
CA ARG A 495 -6.51 -22.63 -29.12
C ARG A 495 -7.15 -23.90 -28.58
N GLU A 496 -7.33 -24.93 -29.41
CA GLU A 496 -7.84 -26.23 -28.98
C GLU A 496 -6.93 -26.89 -27.95
N GLU A 497 -5.61 -26.87 -28.13
CA GLU A 497 -4.67 -27.45 -27.16
C GLU A 497 -4.75 -26.76 -25.81
N LEU A 498 -4.82 -25.42 -25.80
CA LEU A 498 -4.97 -24.64 -24.58
C LEU A 498 -6.31 -24.92 -23.89
N LEU A 499 -7.41 -24.94 -24.65
CA LEU A 499 -8.74 -25.28 -24.13
C LEU A 499 -8.77 -26.71 -23.57
N GLU A 500 -8.24 -27.69 -24.29
CA GLU A 500 -8.18 -29.08 -23.82
C GLU A 500 -7.30 -29.22 -22.59
N PHE A 501 -6.16 -28.54 -22.53
CA PHE A 501 -5.24 -28.57 -21.39
C PHE A 501 -5.92 -28.05 -20.13
N TYR A 502 -6.54 -26.86 -20.19
CA TYR A 502 -7.19 -26.26 -19.02
C TYR A 502 -8.55 -26.92 -18.68
N ALA A 503 -9.34 -27.38 -19.66
CA ALA A 503 -10.66 -27.96 -19.40
C ALA A 503 -10.63 -29.41 -18.85
N ASN A 504 -9.61 -30.21 -19.18
CA ASN A 504 -9.57 -31.62 -18.78
C ASN A 504 -9.16 -31.85 -17.31
N GLY A 505 -8.81 -30.79 -16.56
CA GLY A 505 -8.48 -30.86 -15.12
C GLY A 505 -7.31 -31.78 -14.77
N GLY A 506 -6.63 -32.35 -15.77
CA GLY A 506 -5.51 -33.25 -15.65
C GLY A 506 -4.22 -32.46 -15.79
N VAL A 507 -3.67 -32.04 -14.63
CA VAL A 507 -2.39 -31.33 -14.41
C VAL A 507 -2.50 -29.80 -14.73
N ASN A 508 -2.01 -28.82 -13.95
CA ASN A 508 -0.81 -28.72 -13.11
C ASN A 508 -0.88 -27.58 -12.06
N ASP A 509 -0.92 -27.91 -10.75
CA ASP A 509 -0.63 -26.93 -9.68
C ASP A 509 0.69 -26.20 -9.95
N ASP A 510 1.61 -26.84 -10.70
CA ASP A 510 2.93 -26.31 -11.03
C ASP A 510 2.90 -25.08 -11.96
N LEU A 511 1.95 -24.96 -12.92
CA LEU A 511 1.89 -23.75 -13.77
C LEU A 511 1.38 -22.54 -12.99
N ARG A 512 0.41 -22.75 -12.10
CA ARG A 512 -0.14 -21.71 -11.23
C ARG A 512 0.89 -21.21 -10.21
N ARG A 513 1.91 -22.04 -9.91
CA ARG A 513 3.05 -21.72 -9.05
C ARG A 513 4.13 -20.90 -9.73
N LEU A 514 4.07 -20.76 -11.05
CA LEU A 514 5.09 -20.02 -11.75
C LEU A 514 5.04 -18.54 -11.37
N VAL A 515 6.24 -17.98 -11.21
CA VAL A 515 6.49 -16.55 -11.29
C VAL A 515 7.24 -16.36 -12.59
N THR A 516 6.62 -15.75 -13.59
CA THR A 516 7.19 -15.61 -14.93
C THR A 516 7.78 -14.22 -15.09
N TYR A 517 9.05 -14.13 -15.51
CA TYR A 517 9.71 -12.85 -15.78
C TYR A 517 9.82 -12.63 -17.28
N HIS A 518 9.01 -11.73 -17.84
CA HIS A 518 8.96 -11.45 -19.28
C HIS A 518 8.41 -10.05 -19.56
N VAL A 519 8.40 -9.65 -20.83
CA VAL A 519 7.81 -8.38 -21.29
C VAL A 519 6.30 -8.45 -21.14
N SER A 520 5.70 -7.42 -20.53
CA SER A 520 4.25 -7.27 -20.43
C SER A 520 3.60 -7.10 -21.81
N GLU A 521 2.45 -7.74 -22.01
CA GLU A 521 1.66 -7.63 -23.24
C GLU A 521 1.13 -6.21 -23.50
N TRP A 522 1.12 -5.33 -22.49
CA TRP A 522 0.53 -3.99 -22.59
C TRP A 522 1.49 -2.88 -23.05
N THR A 523 2.69 -3.26 -23.45
CA THR A 523 3.80 -2.37 -23.85
C THR A 523 3.74 -1.97 -25.32
N ASP A 524 4.20 -0.77 -25.64
CA ASP A 524 4.41 -0.34 -27.04
C ASP A 524 5.67 -0.96 -27.66
N GLU A 525 6.71 -1.16 -26.85
CA GLU A 525 7.97 -1.75 -27.27
C GLU A 525 8.22 -3.16 -26.70
N PRO A 526 8.79 -4.10 -27.49
CA PRO A 526 9.14 -3.95 -28.91
C PRO A 526 7.90 -3.85 -29.80
N ASN A 527 7.96 -3.06 -30.88
CA ASN A 527 6.84 -2.89 -31.81
C ASN A 527 6.18 -4.23 -32.19
N TRP A 528 4.85 -4.29 -32.06
CA TRP A 528 4.08 -5.54 -32.24
C TRP A 528 4.20 -6.11 -33.65
N ALA A 529 4.05 -5.30 -34.69
CA ALA A 529 4.15 -5.77 -36.07
C ALA A 529 5.53 -6.37 -36.36
N GLU A 530 6.61 -5.75 -35.87
CA GLU A 530 7.97 -6.29 -36.01
C GLU A 530 8.21 -7.56 -35.19
N ALA A 531 7.69 -7.62 -33.97
CA ALA A 531 7.81 -8.78 -33.09
C ALA A 531 7.10 -10.00 -33.70
N LEU A 532 5.86 -9.82 -34.16
CA LEU A 532 5.07 -10.87 -34.80
C LEU A 532 5.63 -11.28 -36.17
N ALA A 533 6.27 -10.36 -36.90
CA ALA A 533 6.98 -10.71 -38.12
C ALA A 533 8.17 -11.67 -37.89
N LYS A 534 8.72 -11.74 -36.67
CA LYS A 534 9.79 -12.71 -36.34
C LYS A 534 9.25 -14.12 -36.08
N SER A 535 7.97 -14.25 -35.73
CA SER A 535 7.24 -15.51 -35.52
C SER A 535 6.32 -15.88 -36.68
N LEU A 536 6.60 -15.39 -37.91
CA LEU A 536 5.87 -15.74 -39.15
C LEU A 536 5.70 -17.26 -39.36
N GLY A 537 6.58 -18.08 -38.80
CA GLY A 537 6.47 -19.54 -38.84
C GLY A 537 5.24 -20.08 -38.12
N ASP A 538 4.71 -19.38 -37.13
CA ASP A 538 3.58 -19.80 -36.30
C ASP A 538 2.22 -19.35 -36.88
N PHE A 539 2.22 -18.33 -37.76
CA PHE A 539 1.03 -17.78 -38.44
C PHE A 539 0.86 -18.23 -39.90
N ARG A 540 1.82 -18.99 -40.46
CA ARG A 540 1.73 -19.46 -41.85
C ARG A 540 0.90 -20.72 -41.96
N LYS A 541 0.05 -20.76 -43.00
CA LYS A 541 -0.70 -21.94 -43.40
C LYS A 541 0.24 -23.11 -43.72
N ARG A 542 0.00 -24.31 -43.17
CA ARG A 542 0.85 -25.48 -43.44
C ARG A 542 0.82 -25.85 -44.93
N SER A 543 1.99 -26.11 -45.53
CA SER A 543 2.04 -26.73 -46.86
C SER A 543 1.57 -28.20 -46.77
N LYS A 544 0.54 -28.57 -47.55
CA LYS A 544 -0.10 -29.91 -47.65
C LYS A 544 0.78 -31.11 -47.21
N GLY A 545 0.80 -31.39 -45.91
CA GLY A 545 1.37 -32.59 -45.29
C GLY A 545 0.28 -33.44 -44.64
N LYS A 546 0.61 -34.65 -44.17
CA LYS A 546 -0.36 -35.65 -43.65
C LYS A 546 -1.23 -35.19 -42.47
N HIS A 547 -0.94 -34.05 -41.84
CA HIS A 547 -1.69 -33.47 -40.72
C HIS A 547 -2.40 -32.13 -41.06
N ALA A 548 -2.35 -31.67 -42.32
CA ALA A 548 -2.84 -30.36 -42.74
C ALA A 548 -4.38 -30.25 -42.89
N ALA A 549 -5.14 -31.15 -42.28
CA ALA A 549 -6.60 -31.23 -42.45
C ALA A 549 -7.37 -31.22 -41.13
N ILE A 550 -6.71 -30.90 -40.00
CA ILE A 550 -7.30 -31.09 -38.66
C ILE A 550 -7.45 -29.77 -37.88
N ASP A 551 -6.63 -28.74 -38.10
CA ASP A 551 -6.80 -27.44 -37.41
C ASP A 551 -7.68 -26.48 -38.20
N ALA A 552 -8.74 -25.99 -37.55
CA ALA A 552 -9.62 -24.95 -38.07
C ALA A 552 -8.92 -23.57 -38.13
N ASP A 553 -7.83 -23.41 -37.38
CA ASP A 553 -7.06 -22.15 -37.22
C ASP A 553 -5.92 -21.98 -38.25
N ASP A 554 -5.82 -22.85 -39.27
CA ASP A 554 -4.78 -22.79 -40.32
C ASP A 554 -5.15 -21.79 -41.44
N GLU A 555 -5.21 -20.48 -41.11
CA GLU A 555 -5.46 -19.38 -42.04
C GLU A 555 -4.20 -18.52 -42.29
N ASP A 556 -4.10 -17.88 -43.48
CA ASP A 556 -3.05 -16.88 -43.74
C ASP A 556 -3.50 -15.55 -43.14
N TYR A 557 -3.09 -15.28 -41.92
CA TYR A 557 -3.45 -14.06 -41.20
C TYR A 557 -2.67 -12.84 -41.70
N ASP A 558 -3.35 -11.70 -41.88
CA ASP A 558 -2.68 -10.40 -41.96
C ASP A 558 -2.26 -9.97 -40.55
N ILE A 559 -1.05 -10.36 -40.18
CA ILE A 559 -0.46 -10.12 -38.86
C ILE A 559 -0.43 -8.62 -38.52
N GLY A 560 -0.23 -7.75 -39.52
CA GLY A 560 -0.19 -6.30 -39.31
C GLY A 560 -1.56 -5.77 -38.91
N ALA A 561 -2.59 -6.12 -39.69
CA ALA A 561 -3.97 -5.73 -39.40
C ALA A 561 -4.46 -6.32 -38.06
N LEU A 562 -4.12 -7.58 -37.76
CA LEU A 562 -4.45 -8.19 -36.48
C LEU A 562 -3.81 -7.47 -35.29
N ALA A 563 -2.55 -7.05 -35.41
CA ALA A 563 -1.88 -6.29 -34.36
C ALA A 563 -2.54 -4.91 -34.16
N GLU A 564 -2.83 -4.21 -35.26
CA GLU A 564 -3.47 -2.89 -35.26
C GLU A 564 -4.89 -2.94 -34.65
N ASP A 565 -5.67 -3.99 -34.94
CA ASP A 565 -7.03 -4.12 -34.44
C ASP A 565 -7.10 -4.73 -33.02
N GLN A 566 -6.25 -5.72 -32.71
CA GLN A 566 -6.42 -6.57 -31.52
C GLN A 566 -5.40 -6.34 -30.40
N LEU A 567 -4.29 -5.64 -30.65
CA LEU A 567 -3.23 -5.44 -29.65
C LEU A 567 -2.95 -3.97 -29.40
N GLU A 568 -2.73 -3.19 -30.46
CA GLU A 568 -2.39 -1.76 -30.36
C GLU A 568 -3.40 -0.90 -29.58
N PRO A 569 -4.73 -1.11 -29.68
CA PRO A 569 -5.71 -0.31 -28.94
C PRO A 569 -5.62 -0.52 -27.42
N PHE A 570 -5.05 -1.65 -26.98
CA PHE A 570 -4.97 -2.03 -25.58
C PHE A 570 -3.70 -1.52 -24.90
N ILE A 571 -2.69 -1.12 -25.66
CA ILE A 571 -1.41 -0.60 -25.16
C ILE A 571 -1.65 0.60 -24.25
N TRP A 572 -1.06 0.54 -23.05
CA TRP A 572 -1.07 1.64 -22.09
C TRP A 572 0.30 1.90 -21.48
N TRP A 573 1.20 0.91 -21.53
CA TRP A 573 2.50 0.97 -20.90
C TRP A 573 3.54 1.52 -21.88
N THR A 574 3.54 2.84 -22.02
CA THR A 574 4.50 3.59 -22.84
C THR A 574 5.64 4.15 -21.99
N GLU A 575 6.72 4.64 -22.62
CA GLU A 575 7.84 5.27 -21.89
C GLU A 575 7.42 6.43 -20.95
N PRO A 576 6.53 7.37 -21.35
CA PRO A 576 6.02 8.41 -20.44
C PRO A 576 5.32 7.83 -19.21
N VAL A 577 4.45 6.83 -19.40
CA VAL A 577 3.72 6.16 -18.31
C VAL A 577 4.71 5.42 -17.40
N ALA A 578 5.63 4.65 -17.99
CA ALA A 578 6.63 3.90 -17.24
C ALA A 578 7.51 4.83 -16.39
N THR A 579 7.96 5.95 -16.96
CA THR A 579 8.75 6.96 -16.25
C THR A 579 7.98 7.59 -15.11
N ALA A 580 6.70 7.95 -15.32
CA ALA A 580 5.88 8.61 -14.31
C ALA A 580 5.49 7.69 -13.14
N LEU A 581 5.41 6.38 -13.38
CA LEU A 581 5.03 5.37 -12.39
C LEU A 581 6.23 4.63 -11.77
N GLY A 582 7.44 4.86 -12.28
CA GLY A 582 8.63 4.10 -11.92
C GLY A 582 8.52 2.62 -12.33
N LEU A 583 7.89 2.32 -13.46
CA LEU A 583 7.87 0.99 -14.05
C LEU A 583 9.05 0.82 -15.04
N PRO A 584 9.52 -0.42 -15.29
CA PRO A 584 10.51 -0.68 -16.33
C PRO A 584 10.03 -0.19 -17.70
N LYS A 585 10.90 0.53 -18.42
CA LYS A 585 10.60 1.07 -19.76
C LYS A 585 10.50 -0.01 -20.83
N ASP A 586 11.21 -1.11 -20.64
CA ASP A 586 11.14 -2.31 -21.49
C ASP A 586 9.95 -3.22 -21.13
N GLY A 587 9.16 -2.83 -20.11
CA GLY A 587 8.01 -3.57 -19.62
C GLY A 587 8.32 -4.96 -19.07
N THR A 588 9.58 -5.29 -18.78
CA THR A 588 9.93 -6.63 -18.28
C THR A 588 9.71 -6.68 -16.77
N VAL A 589 8.76 -7.50 -16.33
CA VAL A 589 8.34 -7.61 -14.92
C VAL A 589 8.04 -9.05 -14.52
N TYR A 590 7.85 -9.28 -13.22
CA TYR A 590 7.42 -10.57 -12.68
C TYR A 590 5.90 -10.64 -12.65
N HIS A 591 5.33 -11.64 -13.31
CA HIS A 591 3.88 -11.92 -13.32
C HIS A 591 3.56 -13.12 -12.42
N TYR A 592 2.36 -13.12 -11.84
CA TYR A 592 1.88 -14.15 -10.94
C TYR A 592 0.48 -14.59 -11.33
N HIS A 593 0.17 -15.88 -11.21
CA HIS A 593 -1.21 -16.35 -11.35
C HIS A 593 -2.11 -15.61 -10.33
N PRO A 594 -3.08 -14.77 -10.77
CA PRO A 594 -3.74 -13.81 -9.88
C PRO A 594 -4.53 -14.47 -8.74
N MET A 595 -5.27 -15.55 -9.01
CA MET A 595 -6.04 -16.23 -7.95
C MET A 595 -5.16 -16.94 -6.91
N ARG A 596 -4.05 -17.55 -7.31
CA ARG A 596 -3.08 -18.14 -6.38
C ARG A 596 -2.43 -17.04 -5.55
N PHE A 597 -2.08 -15.91 -6.17
CA PHE A 597 -1.54 -14.77 -5.44
C PHE A 597 -2.53 -14.26 -4.37
N LEU A 598 -3.80 -14.06 -4.74
CA LEU A 598 -4.86 -13.68 -3.81
C LEU A 598 -5.01 -14.69 -2.67
N GLU A 599 -5.02 -15.99 -2.97
CA GLU A 599 -5.04 -17.06 -1.95
C GLU A 599 -3.87 -16.90 -0.97
N LYS A 600 -2.63 -16.88 -1.46
CA LYS A 600 -1.43 -16.88 -0.62
C LYS A 600 -1.31 -15.62 0.22
N ILE A 601 -1.60 -14.44 -0.33
CA ILE A 601 -1.62 -13.20 0.44
C ILE A 601 -2.71 -13.25 1.51
N ASN A 602 -3.92 -13.70 1.17
CA ASN A 602 -5.01 -13.76 2.13
C ASN A 602 -4.72 -14.73 3.29
N LEU A 603 -4.08 -15.88 3.01
CA LEU A 603 -3.64 -16.85 4.00
C LEU A 603 -2.57 -16.30 4.94
N ARG A 604 -1.60 -15.52 4.42
CA ARG A 604 -0.58 -14.86 5.26
C ARG A 604 -1.16 -13.76 6.15
N LEU A 605 -2.20 -13.09 5.68
CA LEU A 605 -2.95 -12.08 6.41
C LEU A 605 -4.04 -12.67 7.33
N LEU A 606 -4.12 -14.00 7.51
CA LEU A 606 -5.02 -14.59 8.48
C LEU A 606 -4.59 -14.24 9.90
N ASP A 607 -5.56 -13.72 10.66
CA ASP A 607 -5.35 -13.42 12.07
C ASP A 607 -5.18 -14.72 12.86
N ARG A 608 -3.97 -14.95 13.37
CA ARG A 608 -3.64 -16.09 14.24
C ARG A 608 -3.59 -15.70 15.73
N GLY A 609 -4.31 -14.64 16.09
CA GLY A 609 -4.58 -14.24 17.48
C GLY A 609 -3.65 -13.15 18.02
N GLY A 610 -4.15 -12.47 19.06
CA GLY A 610 -3.42 -11.47 19.84
C GLY A 610 -2.58 -12.06 20.97
N GLN A 611 -2.10 -11.20 21.85
CA GLN A 611 -1.27 -11.60 22.99
C GLN A 611 -2.07 -12.46 23.99
N VAL A 612 -1.45 -13.53 24.50
CA VAL A 612 -1.96 -14.24 25.68
C VAL A 612 -1.30 -13.63 26.92
N ILE A 613 -2.09 -12.96 27.76
CA ILE A 613 -1.58 -12.17 28.89
C ILE A 613 -2.12 -12.74 30.21
N ASP A 614 -1.20 -13.07 31.12
CA ASP A 614 -1.53 -13.44 32.50
C ASP A 614 -1.73 -12.17 33.35
N ALA A 615 -2.99 -11.88 33.70
CA ALA A 615 -3.37 -10.72 34.50
C ALA A 615 -2.66 -10.66 35.87
N SER A 616 -2.24 -11.80 36.43
CA SER A 616 -1.52 -11.85 37.71
C SER A 616 -0.12 -11.24 37.63
N GLN A 617 0.44 -11.13 36.42
CA GLN A 617 1.76 -10.57 36.16
C GLN A 617 1.76 -9.07 35.98
N ALA A 618 0.58 -8.43 35.82
CA ALA A 618 0.50 -6.99 35.69
C ALA A 618 1.12 -6.32 36.94
N LYS A 619 1.82 -5.21 36.75
CA LYS A 619 2.44 -4.38 37.80
C LYS A 619 2.36 -2.91 37.41
N GLU A 620 2.53 -2.02 38.40
CA GLU A 620 2.76 -0.61 38.12
C GLU A 620 4.04 -0.44 37.27
N VAL A 621 4.01 0.46 36.29
CA VAL A 621 5.13 0.71 35.38
C VAL A 621 6.31 1.30 36.15
N ASP A 622 7.49 0.68 36.01
CA ASP A 622 8.72 1.13 36.63
C ASP A 622 9.26 2.39 35.93
N THR A 623 8.87 3.55 36.46
CA THR A 623 9.26 4.88 35.95
C THR A 623 10.77 5.17 35.95
N THR A 624 11.59 4.32 36.59
CA THR A 624 13.05 4.46 36.59
C THR A 624 13.74 3.81 35.39
N LYS A 625 13.05 2.89 34.69
CA LYS A 625 13.56 2.14 33.53
C LYS A 625 12.74 2.36 32.27
N ILE A 626 11.43 2.59 32.45
CA ILE A 626 10.48 2.96 31.41
C ILE A 626 9.97 4.33 31.80
N THR A 627 10.34 5.33 31.03
CA THR A 627 10.12 6.71 31.36
C THR A 627 9.00 7.28 30.50
N ASP A 628 7.84 7.60 31.08
CA ASP A 628 6.87 8.47 30.38
C ASP A 628 7.49 9.86 30.11
N ASP A 629 8.44 10.29 30.96
CA ASP A 629 8.95 11.68 30.98
C ASP A 629 10.49 11.87 30.87
N SER A 630 11.31 10.83 30.75
CA SER A 630 12.76 10.99 30.83
C SER A 630 13.56 10.25 29.76
N ASP A 631 13.53 10.77 28.54
CA ASP A 631 14.68 10.59 27.65
C ASP A 631 15.87 11.38 28.20
N ALA A 632 17.02 10.72 28.29
CA ALA A 632 18.27 11.30 28.77
C ALA A 632 18.66 12.54 27.94
N ASP A 633 19.27 13.49 28.63
CA ASP A 633 19.62 14.82 28.14
C ASP A 633 20.40 14.79 26.81
N GLY A 634 20.02 15.67 25.86
CA GLY A 634 20.97 16.18 24.85
C GLY A 634 20.67 15.96 23.36
N MET A 635 19.73 15.09 22.96
CA MET A 635 19.61 14.69 21.54
C MET A 635 18.94 15.71 20.59
N PHE A 636 18.41 16.83 21.09
CA PHE A 636 17.82 17.86 20.22
C PHE A 636 18.87 18.75 19.52
N GLU A 637 20.08 18.85 20.07
CA GLU A 637 21.22 19.46 19.37
C GLU A 637 21.73 18.53 18.25
N GLU A 638 21.80 17.22 18.50
CA GLU A 638 22.19 16.24 17.47
C GLU A 638 21.18 16.13 16.33
N ALA A 639 19.88 16.35 16.54
CA ALA A 639 18.92 16.44 15.43
C ALA A 639 19.17 17.64 14.49
N LYS A 640 19.97 18.64 14.90
CA LYS A 640 20.44 19.70 13.99
C LYS A 640 21.55 19.19 13.05
N GLU A 641 22.35 18.22 13.50
CA GLU A 641 23.58 17.73 12.84
C GLU A 641 23.49 16.31 12.27
N PHE A 642 22.58 15.45 12.74
CA PHE A 642 22.36 14.11 12.20
C PHE A 642 21.54 14.20 10.91
N VAL A 643 22.27 14.49 9.83
CA VAL A 643 21.81 14.37 8.46
C VAL A 643 22.64 13.24 7.86
N PRO A 644 22.08 12.04 7.69
CA PRO A 644 22.67 11.06 6.80
C PRO A 644 22.83 11.72 5.41
N ASP A 645 24.04 11.73 4.85
CA ASP A 645 24.36 12.33 3.53
C ASP A 645 23.54 11.70 2.37
N ASP A 646 22.81 10.62 2.65
CA ASP A 646 21.95 9.84 1.76
C ASP A 646 20.45 10.23 1.82
N LEU A 647 20.02 11.09 2.76
CA LEU A 647 18.63 11.61 2.84
C LEU A 647 18.42 12.86 1.95
N HIS A 648 19.10 12.88 0.81
CA HIS A 648 19.00 13.96 -0.18
C HIS A 648 17.92 13.64 -1.22
N LEU A 649 16.69 14.04 -0.93
CA LEU A 649 15.68 14.16 -1.97
C LEU A 649 15.91 15.49 -2.71
N THR A 650 16.34 15.41 -3.97
CA THR A 650 16.26 16.56 -4.89
C THR A 650 14.80 16.78 -5.32
N ILE A 651 14.49 17.94 -5.89
CA ILE A 651 13.17 18.19 -6.50
C ILE A 651 12.86 17.11 -7.54
N ASP A 652 13.86 16.69 -8.33
CA ASP A 652 13.75 15.58 -9.28
C ASP A 652 13.47 14.23 -8.60
N ASP A 653 14.02 13.96 -7.40
CA ASP A 653 13.75 12.72 -6.65
C ASP A 653 12.34 12.72 -6.01
N LEU A 654 11.83 13.91 -5.67
CA LEU A 654 10.44 14.09 -5.24
C LEU A 654 9.48 13.92 -6.42
N GLU A 655 9.85 14.35 -7.63
CA GLU A 655 9.05 14.19 -8.85
C GLU A 655 9.05 12.75 -9.37
N LYS A 656 10.15 12.00 -9.22
CA LYS A 656 10.31 10.61 -9.71
C LYS A 656 9.77 9.54 -8.75
N GLY A 657 9.46 9.90 -7.50
CA GLY A 657 9.18 8.92 -6.45
C GLY A 657 10.46 8.23 -6.01
N TRP A 658 10.76 8.25 -4.72
CA TRP A 658 11.98 7.63 -4.20
C TRP A 658 11.86 6.10 -4.24
N GLU A 659 12.73 5.46 -5.04
CA GLU A 659 12.88 4.01 -5.10
C GLU A 659 13.70 3.52 -3.90
N GLY A 660 13.16 2.57 -3.14
CA GLY A 660 13.91 1.87 -2.09
C GLY A 660 15.07 1.07 -2.67
N ASP A 661 16.14 0.96 -1.89
CA ASP A 661 17.34 0.13 -2.13
C ASP A 661 18.09 0.36 -3.45
N ARG A 662 18.98 1.36 -3.48
CA ARG A 662 20.24 1.20 -4.20
C ARG A 662 21.27 0.60 -3.24
N PRO A 663 21.71 -0.65 -3.40
CA PRO A 663 22.97 -1.05 -2.82
C PRO A 663 24.06 -0.12 -3.37
N ALA A 664 24.90 0.42 -2.49
CA ALA A 664 26.09 1.14 -2.92
C ALA A 664 26.87 0.25 -3.92
N PRO A 665 27.26 0.73 -5.10
CA PRO A 665 28.10 -0.04 -5.99
C PRO A 665 29.38 -0.39 -5.22
N ALA A 666 29.65 -1.69 -5.09
CA ALA A 666 30.85 -2.19 -4.45
C ALA A 666 32.06 -1.47 -5.05
N GLY A 667 32.75 -0.68 -4.23
CA GLY A 667 33.93 0.06 -4.63
C GLY A 667 34.97 -0.90 -5.19
N GLY A 668 35.18 -0.85 -6.51
CA GLY A 668 36.28 -1.52 -7.18
C GLY A 668 37.59 -1.00 -6.61
N GLY A 669 38.24 -1.81 -5.78
CA GLY A 669 39.59 -1.58 -5.30
C GLY A 669 40.57 -1.55 -6.48
N GLY A 670 40.85 -0.36 -6.98
CA GLY A 670 41.93 -0.12 -7.92
C GLY A 670 43.28 -0.29 -7.22
N GLY A 671 43.80 -1.52 -7.23
CA GLY A 671 45.18 -1.80 -6.89
C GLY A 671 46.11 -1.07 -7.86
N LYS A 672 46.92 -0.15 -7.32
CA LYS A 672 48.11 0.35 -8.02
C LYS A 672 49.29 -0.56 -7.73
N ALA A 673 49.95 -1.00 -8.80
CA ALA A 673 51.37 -1.30 -8.83
C ALA A 673 51.91 -0.92 -10.21
N PRO A 674 53.17 -0.50 -10.37
CA PRO A 674 54.13 0.01 -9.38
C PRO A 674 54.14 1.55 -9.29
#